data_AF-A0A396YS82-F1
#
_entry.id   AF-A0A396YS82-F1
#
_cell.length_a   1.000
_cell.length_b   1.000
_cell.length_c   1.000
_cell.angle_alpha   90.00
_cell.angle_beta   90.00
_cell.angle_gamma   90.00
#
_symmetry.space_group_name_H-M   'P 1'
#
loop_
_entity.id
_entity.type
_entity.pdbx_description
1 polymer ?
#
loop_
_entity_poly.entity_id
_entity_poly.type
_entity_poly.pdbx_seq_one_letter_code
_entity_poly.pdbx_strand_id
1 'polypeptide(L)'
;MLRIAFLLFFSTTFQFCNSDTNNYLDFLFSSTKDKNGISIADHIRSAQSVSPSNAPIPIYQYEYRDMYGSQILYYSQSANTPTAWTSDGVVFYAFSNPRTGTVPVYQYYAVDPGGYYRFMYSSNLYCAVGTSCGWYNSGVAFYAFPNPRSYTRPVYAYVVDSPQQRFFYSPKAFVGVGGNWLGWTNGGTAFYVPQIPYKEHTSTSEIEGYSSTTSVSPGETIRFYLNDPTAFGTPTVFGATNPLKFYKVGVNDPVGTENNVLVDSQDVDSCAPSSGCSWTATISKTIPATGWPSGLYYLEISDSQRIYFVVKSSQPAVVSNILMIIPFSTWQAYNTWGGTSTYPDPSKNILISPTASFNRPTTGSPSRHIDFISSMLSKKDINNQFPYSNIEFASDVDLHADPNLLNSYQLVIFVGQNEYISKQMRLNLDYYIRNGGNMAVFGGNTSWFQIRLNPDAVGNPNRLLICYKTTENINVSLDPFPDPLLKTFNWYQRSLYYPENQTFGLSFRYGTQSGPHETWTTENAREFEIKQANHWVFRSNDPNLIVQDFQKFGLFFKSDGQLDDKGLTAPGSTEGDSLLFKCEGGCLVSSGEDTHNKKMFATGKDLSPISFQILAYLDARNSVNYERSGHSSPTDDHTGIVMGVFENNGMVFNGGLYDWQNGLVHEKNGNPNIVSNIVWNVIEKLKQPKAAVQKATTAVYQYSDKNWNAYQSLYYSRIPFLPQSFYRNGLIIEYDYDGFAFYAYDRLLPGTVPIYQYQVQDSDGGQRFMYSPNQFCATGSSCLGWYNNGPSFYAYLSQQPGTIPVYSYSVDSPVQRFLYMPNQLCAIGTDCLGWHNNGPAFYVPDSK
;
A
#
# COMPACT_ATOMS: atom_id res chain seq x y z
N MET A 1 -17.65 12.20 -47.81
CA MET A 1 -18.33 11.25 -48.73
C MET A 1 -18.49 9.83 -48.16
N LEU A 2 -17.83 9.43 -47.06
CA LEU A 2 -18.01 8.10 -46.44
C LEU A 2 -19.24 7.94 -45.51
N ARG A 3 -19.97 9.03 -45.18
CA ARG A 3 -21.16 8.97 -44.30
C ARG A 3 -22.49 8.70 -45.04
N ILE A 4 -22.50 8.77 -46.37
CA ILE A 4 -23.71 8.49 -47.17
C ILE A 4 -23.75 7.00 -47.62
N ALA A 5 -22.61 6.32 -47.67
CA ALA A 5 -22.54 4.90 -48.01
C ALA A 5 -22.98 3.95 -46.87
N PHE A 6 -22.93 4.41 -45.61
CA PHE A 6 -23.30 3.57 -44.44
C PHE A 6 -24.82 3.48 -44.19
N LEU A 7 -25.60 4.43 -44.72
CA LEU A 7 -27.07 4.45 -44.61
C LEU A 7 -27.78 3.68 -45.73
N LEU A 8 -27.06 3.30 -46.80
CA LEU A 8 -27.63 2.59 -47.96
C LEU A 8 -27.50 1.06 -47.89
N PHE A 9 -26.71 0.52 -46.96
CA PHE A 9 -26.52 -0.94 -46.82
C PHE A 9 -27.51 -1.63 -45.86
N PHE A 10 -28.33 -0.88 -45.11
CA PHE A 10 -29.33 -1.44 -44.19
C PHE A 10 -30.77 -1.43 -44.73
N SER A 11 -31.00 -0.99 -45.97
CA SER A 11 -32.35 -0.86 -46.55
C SER A 11 -32.72 -1.90 -47.62
N THR A 12 -31.93 -2.96 -47.84
CA THR A 12 -32.15 -3.86 -49.00
C THR A 12 -32.25 -5.36 -48.73
N THR A 13 -32.46 -5.82 -47.49
CA THR A 13 -32.94 -7.19 -47.23
C THR A 13 -33.86 -7.27 -46.01
N PHE A 14 -35.00 -6.58 -46.06
CA PHE A 14 -36.19 -6.92 -45.27
C PHE A 14 -37.42 -6.61 -46.13
N GLN A 15 -37.89 -7.60 -46.88
CA GLN A 15 -39.17 -7.50 -47.60
C GLN A 15 -40.31 -7.63 -46.59
N PHE A 16 -40.87 -6.49 -46.17
CA PHE A 16 -42.20 -6.43 -45.56
C PHE A 16 -43.24 -6.16 -46.66
N CYS A 17 -44.38 -6.84 -46.53
CA CYS A 17 -45.62 -6.77 -47.33
C CYS A 17 -45.66 -7.50 -48.68
N ASN A 18 -46.41 -8.62 -48.71
CA ASN A 18 -47.51 -8.80 -49.67
C ASN A 18 -48.41 -10.00 -49.32
N SER A 19 -49.69 -9.75 -49.07
CA SER A 19 -50.79 -10.26 -49.90
C SER A 19 -52.14 -9.75 -49.39
N ASP A 20 -52.84 -9.05 -50.28
CA ASP A 20 -54.22 -8.63 -50.18
C ASP A 20 -55.18 -9.82 -50.08
N THR A 21 -56.21 -9.69 -49.23
CA THR A 21 -57.61 -9.91 -49.65
C THR A 21 -58.55 -9.08 -48.78
N ASN A 22 -59.23 -8.11 -49.40
CA ASN A 22 -60.45 -7.48 -48.88
C ASN A 22 -61.62 -8.47 -48.94
N ASN A 23 -62.30 -8.70 -47.82
CA ASN A 23 -63.76 -8.49 -47.64
C ASN A 23 -64.32 -9.21 -46.39
N TYR A 24 -65.34 -8.56 -45.83
CA TYR A 24 -66.32 -8.98 -44.82
C TYR A 24 -66.07 -8.65 -43.34
N LEU A 25 -66.90 -7.70 -42.88
CA LEU A 25 -67.29 -7.42 -41.51
C LEU A 25 -67.88 -8.66 -40.82
N ASP A 26 -67.70 -8.64 -39.49
CA ASP A 26 -68.42 -9.35 -38.43
C ASP A 26 -68.09 -10.82 -38.12
N PHE A 27 -68.02 -11.04 -36.80
CA PHE A 27 -67.82 -12.27 -36.02
C PHE A 27 -66.40 -12.83 -35.94
N LEU A 28 -65.78 -12.67 -34.75
CA LEU A 28 -65.37 -13.79 -33.88
C LEU A 28 -64.55 -13.28 -32.67
N PHE A 29 -65.24 -12.73 -31.67
CA PHE A 29 -64.80 -12.90 -30.27
C PHE A 29 -65.36 -14.25 -29.80
N SER A 30 -64.64 -15.36 -30.03
CA SER A 30 -64.91 -16.59 -29.31
C SER A 30 -63.82 -16.80 -28.26
N SER A 31 -64.22 -16.58 -27.01
CA SER A 31 -63.49 -16.99 -25.84
C SER A 31 -63.29 -18.52 -25.83
N THR A 32 -62.05 -18.99 -25.86
CA THR A 32 -61.71 -20.29 -25.28
C THR A 32 -61.02 -20.03 -23.94
N LYS A 33 -61.79 -20.24 -22.86
CA LYS A 33 -61.30 -20.27 -21.47
C LYS A 33 -60.85 -21.69 -21.14
N ASP A 34 -59.69 -21.83 -20.51
CA ASP A 34 -59.40 -22.98 -19.66
C ASP A 34 -59.74 -22.68 -18.19
N LYS A 35 -59.93 -23.76 -17.41
CA LYS A 35 -60.64 -23.84 -16.11
C LYS A 35 -60.16 -22.91 -14.97
N ASN A 36 -59.13 -22.10 -15.15
CA ASN A 36 -58.68 -21.10 -14.16
C ASN A 36 -58.73 -19.63 -14.65
N GLY A 37 -59.26 -19.35 -15.84
CA GLY A 37 -59.83 -18.03 -16.17
C GLY A 37 -58.91 -16.79 -16.15
N ILE A 38 -57.72 -16.84 -16.75
CA ILE A 38 -56.90 -15.64 -17.05
C ILE A 38 -56.51 -15.68 -18.53
N SER A 39 -56.83 -14.63 -19.31
CA SER A 39 -56.35 -14.51 -20.70
C SER A 39 -54.94 -13.94 -20.76
N ILE A 40 -54.17 -14.22 -21.82
CA ILE A 40 -52.85 -13.59 -22.05
C ILE A 40 -52.96 -12.06 -22.09
N ALA A 41 -54.08 -11.51 -22.57
CA ALA A 41 -54.37 -10.08 -22.52
C ALA A 41 -54.56 -9.54 -21.08
N ASP A 42 -54.93 -10.40 -20.13
CA ASP A 42 -55.06 -10.04 -18.71
C ASP A 42 -53.74 -10.21 -17.94
N HIS A 43 -52.82 -11.08 -18.40
CA HIS A 43 -51.41 -11.10 -17.94
C HIS A 43 -50.61 -9.89 -18.44
N ILE A 44 -50.90 -9.40 -19.65
CA ILE A 44 -50.32 -8.15 -20.18
C ILE A 44 -50.83 -6.93 -19.40
N ARG A 45 -52.06 -6.97 -18.90
CA ARG A 45 -52.65 -5.89 -18.07
C ARG A 45 -52.25 -5.94 -16.60
N SER A 46 -51.92 -7.11 -16.03
CA SER A 46 -51.47 -7.22 -14.64
C SER A 46 -50.02 -6.76 -14.41
N ALA A 47 -49.25 -6.46 -15.45
CA ALA A 47 -47.90 -5.89 -15.34
C ALA A 47 -47.89 -4.38 -14.97
N GLN A 48 -49.05 -3.74 -14.84
CA GLN A 48 -49.18 -2.35 -14.40
C GLN A 48 -49.46 -2.24 -12.90
N SER A 49 -48.60 -2.82 -12.05
CA SER A 49 -48.51 -2.40 -10.64
C SER A 49 -47.33 -1.44 -10.50
N VAL A 50 -47.63 -0.14 -10.55
CA VAL A 50 -46.66 0.95 -10.41
C VAL A 50 -46.14 0.95 -8.98
N SER A 51 -44.95 0.38 -8.76
CA SER A 51 -44.12 0.78 -7.63
C SER A 51 -43.42 2.10 -8.01
N PRO A 52 -43.48 3.15 -7.18
CA PRO A 52 -42.74 4.39 -7.40
C PRO A 52 -41.26 4.24 -7.02
N SER A 53 -40.70 3.02 -7.04
CA SER A 53 -39.29 2.83 -6.72
C SER A 53 -38.40 3.27 -7.89
N ASN A 54 -37.27 3.92 -7.57
CA ASN A 54 -36.20 4.23 -8.53
C ASN A 54 -35.43 2.99 -9.00
N ALA A 55 -35.70 1.83 -8.39
CA ALA A 55 -34.96 0.60 -8.63
C ALA A 55 -35.33 -0.04 -9.97
N PRO A 56 -34.35 -0.52 -10.74
CA PRO A 56 -34.58 -1.44 -11.84
C PRO A 56 -35.34 -2.68 -11.36
N ILE A 57 -36.25 -3.19 -12.19
CA ILE A 57 -37.04 -4.40 -11.95
C ILE A 57 -36.49 -5.57 -12.76
N PRO A 58 -36.58 -6.81 -12.24
CA PRO A 58 -36.13 -7.98 -12.96
C PRO A 58 -36.97 -8.23 -14.22
N ILE A 59 -36.31 -8.60 -15.30
CA ILE A 59 -36.91 -9.15 -16.50
C ILE A 59 -36.60 -10.65 -16.53
N TYR A 60 -37.66 -11.46 -16.45
CA TYR A 60 -37.60 -12.90 -16.44
C TYR A 60 -37.62 -13.43 -17.87
N GLN A 61 -36.78 -14.43 -18.16
CA GLN A 61 -36.82 -15.19 -19.40
C GLN A 61 -37.60 -16.48 -19.20
N TYR A 62 -38.46 -16.78 -20.16
CA TYR A 62 -39.22 -18.02 -20.24
C TYR A 62 -38.96 -18.70 -21.58
N GLU A 63 -38.80 -20.02 -21.56
CA GLU A 63 -38.62 -20.85 -22.75
C GLU A 63 -39.81 -21.82 -22.92
N TYR A 64 -40.22 -22.03 -24.16
CA TYR A 64 -40.90 -23.26 -24.55
C TYR A 64 -40.37 -23.79 -25.88
N ARG A 65 -40.64 -25.08 -26.17
CA ARG A 65 -40.33 -25.70 -27.46
C ARG A 65 -41.60 -25.90 -28.27
N ASP A 66 -41.59 -25.43 -29.51
CA ASP A 66 -42.69 -25.67 -30.43
C ASP A 66 -42.71 -27.11 -30.97
N MET A 67 -43.70 -27.41 -31.83
CA MET A 67 -43.86 -28.72 -32.48
C MET A 67 -42.69 -29.14 -33.36
N TYR A 68 -41.81 -28.21 -33.75
CA TYR A 68 -40.61 -28.47 -34.55
C TYR A 68 -39.35 -28.60 -33.68
N GLY A 69 -39.50 -28.58 -32.35
CA GLY A 69 -38.38 -28.57 -31.40
C GLY A 69 -37.65 -27.23 -31.30
N SER A 70 -38.17 -26.19 -31.95
CA SER A 70 -37.59 -24.85 -31.98
C SER A 70 -37.81 -24.15 -30.64
N GLN A 71 -36.74 -23.60 -30.09
CA GLN A 71 -36.75 -22.79 -28.88
C GLN A 71 -37.44 -21.44 -29.14
N ILE A 72 -38.43 -21.10 -28.32
CA ILE A 72 -39.08 -19.79 -28.30
C ILE A 72 -38.88 -19.15 -26.93
N LEU A 73 -38.61 -17.86 -26.94
CA LEU A 73 -38.27 -17.09 -25.75
C LEU A 73 -39.25 -15.94 -25.54
N TYR A 74 -39.64 -15.76 -24.28
CA TYR A 74 -40.53 -14.71 -23.83
C TYR A 74 -39.91 -13.99 -22.65
N TYR A 75 -40.00 -12.66 -22.64
CA TYR A 75 -39.41 -11.80 -21.61
C TYR A 75 -40.51 -10.99 -20.93
N SER A 76 -40.56 -11.05 -19.59
CA SER A 76 -41.62 -10.40 -18.81
C SER A 76 -41.12 -9.85 -17.48
N GLN A 77 -41.83 -8.84 -16.98
CA GLN A 77 -41.64 -8.32 -15.62
C GLN A 77 -42.26 -9.24 -14.55
N SER A 78 -43.16 -10.14 -14.96
CA SER A 78 -43.82 -11.10 -14.06
C SER A 78 -42.87 -12.24 -13.71
N ALA A 79 -42.78 -12.57 -12.42
CA ALA A 79 -42.07 -13.76 -11.92
C ALA A 79 -42.90 -15.06 -12.06
N ASN A 80 -44.17 -14.95 -12.43
CA ASN A 80 -45.04 -16.11 -12.59
C ASN A 80 -44.73 -16.81 -13.91
N THR A 81 -44.33 -18.08 -13.81
CA THR A 81 -44.07 -18.92 -14.99
C THR A 81 -45.38 -19.22 -15.71
N PRO A 82 -45.53 -18.80 -16.98
CA PRO A 82 -46.75 -19.09 -17.74
C PRO A 82 -46.95 -20.60 -17.89
N THR A 83 -48.21 -21.05 -17.96
CA THR A 83 -48.54 -22.46 -18.17
C THR A 83 -47.92 -22.96 -19.50
N ALA A 84 -47.27 -24.12 -19.46
CA ALA A 84 -46.51 -24.72 -20.58
C ALA A 84 -45.17 -24.04 -20.94
N TRP A 85 -44.69 -23.08 -20.14
CA TRP A 85 -43.36 -22.50 -20.26
C TRP A 85 -42.45 -22.96 -19.12
N THR A 86 -41.14 -22.96 -19.37
CA THR A 86 -40.09 -23.16 -18.38
C THR A 86 -39.47 -21.82 -18.03
N SER A 87 -39.22 -21.56 -16.75
CA SER A 87 -38.55 -20.32 -16.31
C SER A 87 -37.03 -20.51 -16.31
N ASP A 88 -36.34 -19.56 -16.96
CA ASP A 88 -34.88 -19.45 -16.96
C ASP A 88 -34.39 -18.42 -15.93
N GLY A 89 -35.30 -17.86 -15.13
CA GLY A 89 -34.98 -16.85 -14.11
C GLY A 89 -34.79 -15.45 -14.69
N VAL A 90 -34.12 -14.59 -13.91
CA VAL A 90 -33.86 -13.18 -14.27
C VAL A 90 -32.72 -13.12 -15.28
N VAL A 91 -32.96 -12.50 -16.44
CA VAL A 91 -31.95 -12.35 -17.50
C VAL A 91 -31.25 -10.99 -17.46
N PHE A 92 -31.96 -9.93 -17.08
CA PHE A 92 -31.45 -8.57 -16.87
C PHE A 92 -32.47 -7.75 -16.09
N TYR A 93 -32.12 -6.51 -15.74
CA TYR A 93 -33.04 -5.58 -15.08
C TYR A 93 -33.35 -4.39 -15.99
N ALA A 94 -34.58 -3.88 -15.95
CA ALA A 94 -35.01 -2.72 -16.74
C ALA A 94 -35.94 -1.83 -15.91
N PHE A 95 -36.47 -0.76 -16.49
CA PHE A 95 -37.42 0.10 -15.77
C PHE A 95 -38.86 -0.17 -16.22
N SER A 96 -39.79 -0.22 -15.27
CA SER A 96 -41.23 -0.31 -15.55
C SER A 96 -41.82 1.01 -16.08
N ASN A 97 -41.13 2.13 -15.85
CA ASN A 97 -41.60 3.49 -16.18
C ASN A 97 -40.50 4.30 -16.90
N PRO A 98 -40.86 5.34 -17.68
CA PRO A 98 -39.89 6.23 -18.31
C PRO A 98 -38.94 6.87 -17.29
N ARG A 99 -37.67 7.04 -17.68
CA ARG A 99 -36.60 7.68 -16.90
C ARG A 99 -35.80 8.60 -17.82
N THR A 100 -35.01 9.50 -17.23
CA THR A 100 -34.20 10.45 -18.00
C THR A 100 -33.25 9.73 -18.97
N GLY A 101 -33.58 9.83 -20.25
CA GLY A 101 -32.86 9.24 -21.37
C GLY A 101 -33.00 7.73 -21.54
N THR A 102 -34.00 7.10 -20.94
CA THR A 102 -34.50 5.80 -21.40
C THR A 102 -35.51 5.98 -22.55
N VAL A 103 -35.68 4.93 -23.34
CA VAL A 103 -36.68 4.81 -24.41
C VAL A 103 -37.57 3.59 -24.14
N PRO A 104 -38.84 3.60 -24.59
CA PRO A 104 -39.68 2.41 -24.51
C PRO A 104 -39.09 1.28 -25.38
N VAL A 105 -39.09 0.07 -24.83
CA VAL A 105 -38.86 -1.17 -25.58
C VAL A 105 -40.22 -1.83 -25.78
N TYR A 106 -40.63 -1.92 -27.04
CA TYR A 106 -41.92 -2.47 -27.43
C TYR A 106 -41.83 -3.98 -27.57
N GLN A 107 -42.84 -4.69 -27.05
CA GLN A 107 -43.03 -6.11 -27.32
C GLN A 107 -43.86 -6.27 -28.58
N TYR A 108 -43.36 -7.09 -29.49
CA TYR A 108 -44.09 -7.54 -30.66
C TYR A 108 -44.26 -9.06 -30.58
N TYR A 109 -45.40 -9.55 -31.07
CA TYR A 109 -45.62 -11.00 -31.22
C TYR A 109 -46.17 -11.35 -32.59
N ALA A 110 -45.89 -12.56 -33.03
CA ALA A 110 -46.54 -13.17 -34.18
C ALA A 110 -47.01 -14.58 -33.80
N VAL A 111 -48.03 -15.06 -34.49
CA VAL A 111 -48.57 -16.41 -34.30
C VAL A 111 -48.28 -17.22 -35.55
N ASP A 112 -47.54 -18.30 -35.38
CA ASP A 112 -47.22 -19.23 -36.47
C ASP A 112 -48.44 -20.08 -36.86
N PRO A 113 -48.47 -20.70 -38.05
CA PRO A 113 -49.63 -21.47 -38.54
C PRO A 113 -50.10 -22.60 -37.60
N GLY A 114 -49.24 -23.06 -36.69
CA GLY A 114 -49.57 -24.04 -35.64
C GLY A 114 -50.19 -23.46 -34.36
N GLY A 115 -50.49 -22.16 -34.30
CA GLY A 115 -51.03 -21.48 -33.11
C GLY A 115 -49.98 -21.08 -32.07
N TYR A 116 -48.71 -21.14 -32.44
CA TYR A 116 -47.56 -20.91 -31.58
C TYR A 116 -47.11 -19.45 -31.61
N TYR A 117 -46.87 -18.85 -30.45
CA TYR A 117 -46.42 -17.47 -30.36
C TYR A 117 -44.90 -17.39 -30.50
N ARG A 118 -44.42 -16.31 -31.11
CA ARG A 118 -43.02 -15.88 -31.11
C ARG A 118 -42.94 -14.39 -30.79
N PHE A 119 -41.83 -13.96 -30.18
CA PHE A 119 -41.71 -12.60 -29.62
C PHE A 119 -40.47 -11.86 -30.13
N MET A 120 -40.59 -10.54 -30.25
CA MET A 120 -39.52 -9.61 -30.59
C MET A 120 -39.62 -8.38 -29.68
N TYR A 121 -38.47 -7.88 -29.21
CA TYR A 121 -38.37 -6.70 -28.36
C TYR A 121 -37.48 -5.65 -29.04
N SER A 122 -38.01 -4.45 -29.22
CA SER A 122 -37.31 -3.41 -29.99
C SER A 122 -37.59 -2.01 -29.46
N SER A 123 -36.54 -1.18 -29.40
CA SER A 123 -36.65 0.26 -29.14
C SER A 123 -37.18 1.03 -30.36
N ASN A 124 -37.11 0.45 -31.55
CA ASN A 124 -37.75 0.98 -32.75
C ASN A 124 -39.26 0.69 -32.74
N LEU A 125 -40.05 1.72 -33.05
CA LEU A 125 -41.49 1.61 -33.25
C LEU A 125 -41.78 1.25 -34.72
N TYR A 126 -42.15 -0.01 -34.99
CA TYR A 126 -42.43 -0.51 -36.35
C TYR A 126 -43.88 -0.30 -36.78
N CYS A 127 -44.83 -0.39 -35.86
CA CYS A 127 -46.24 -0.07 -36.08
C CYS A 127 -46.91 0.40 -34.79
N ALA A 128 -48.09 1.03 -34.89
CA ALA A 128 -48.80 1.56 -33.74
C ALA A 128 -49.21 0.45 -32.76
N VAL A 129 -49.27 0.78 -31.46
CA VAL A 129 -49.69 -0.17 -30.41
C VAL A 129 -51.09 -0.68 -30.72
N GLY A 130 -51.30 -2.00 -30.63
CA GLY A 130 -52.54 -2.66 -30.98
C GLY A 130 -52.74 -2.93 -32.48
N THR A 131 -51.78 -2.57 -33.34
CA THR A 131 -51.81 -2.85 -34.77
C THR A 131 -50.76 -3.90 -35.18
N SER A 132 -50.88 -4.42 -36.40
CA SER A 132 -49.94 -5.39 -36.97
C SER A 132 -49.20 -4.83 -38.18
N CYS A 133 -47.91 -5.12 -38.25
CA CYS A 133 -47.02 -4.85 -39.38
C CYS A 133 -46.33 -6.14 -39.85
N GLY A 134 -47.02 -7.28 -39.77
CA GLY A 134 -46.41 -8.62 -39.86
C GLY A 134 -45.99 -9.17 -38.48
N TRP A 135 -45.87 -8.28 -37.50
CA TRP A 135 -45.86 -8.58 -36.08
C TRP A 135 -46.84 -7.64 -35.37
N TYR A 136 -47.62 -8.16 -34.41
CA TYR A 136 -48.56 -7.38 -33.61
C TYR A 136 -47.82 -6.65 -32.48
N ASN A 137 -47.99 -5.33 -32.38
CA ASN A 137 -47.40 -4.53 -31.31
C ASN A 137 -48.27 -4.61 -30.04
N SER A 138 -47.76 -5.27 -28.99
CA SER A 138 -48.40 -5.41 -27.67
C SER A 138 -48.28 -4.16 -26.79
N GLY A 139 -47.48 -3.17 -27.19
CA GLY A 139 -47.18 -1.99 -26.39
C GLY A 139 -45.82 -2.06 -25.72
N VAL A 140 -45.59 -1.15 -24.75
CA VAL A 140 -44.31 -1.03 -24.05
C VAL A 140 -44.16 -2.20 -23.07
N ALA A 141 -43.08 -2.96 -23.24
CA ALA A 141 -42.73 -4.06 -22.35
C ALA A 141 -41.93 -3.58 -21.14
N PHE A 142 -41.00 -2.65 -21.36
CA PHE A 142 -40.16 -2.00 -20.33
C PHE A 142 -39.43 -0.79 -20.96
N TYR A 143 -38.66 -0.06 -20.16
CA TYR A 143 -37.82 1.05 -20.60
C TYR A 143 -36.34 0.73 -20.41
N ALA A 144 -35.52 1.05 -21.41
CA ALA A 144 -34.08 0.80 -21.44
C ALA A 144 -33.33 1.98 -22.08
N PHE A 145 -32.01 2.01 -22.00
CA PHE A 145 -31.21 3.07 -22.60
C PHE A 145 -30.88 2.76 -24.08
N PRO A 146 -30.99 3.73 -25.00
CA PRO A 146 -30.65 3.54 -26.40
C PRO A 146 -29.14 3.58 -26.67
N ASN A 147 -28.36 4.13 -25.74
CA ASN A 147 -26.91 4.34 -25.85
C ASN A 147 -26.22 3.86 -24.57
N PRO A 148 -24.93 3.46 -24.65
CA PRO A 148 -24.18 3.06 -23.47
C PRO A 148 -24.03 4.23 -22.50
N ARG A 149 -24.17 3.94 -21.22
CA ARG A 149 -23.81 4.81 -20.09
C ARG A 149 -22.83 4.09 -19.18
N SER A 150 -22.23 4.87 -18.27
CA SER A 150 -21.21 4.40 -17.34
C SER A 150 -21.66 3.32 -16.36
N TYR A 151 -22.93 2.93 -16.29
CA TYR A 151 -23.48 1.90 -15.38
C TYR A 151 -24.43 0.93 -16.09
N THR A 152 -24.35 0.86 -17.42
CA THR A 152 -25.23 0.04 -18.24
C THR A 152 -24.46 -1.03 -18.98
N ARG A 153 -25.05 -2.21 -19.14
CA ARG A 153 -24.52 -3.27 -20.00
C ARG A 153 -25.35 -3.39 -21.28
N PRO A 154 -24.72 -3.72 -22.42
CA PRO A 154 -25.47 -4.00 -23.65
C PRO A 154 -26.31 -5.28 -23.48
N VAL A 155 -27.49 -5.30 -24.10
CA VAL A 155 -28.25 -6.52 -24.38
C VAL A 155 -28.19 -6.78 -25.87
N TYR A 156 -27.59 -7.91 -26.23
CA TYR A 156 -27.43 -8.34 -27.62
C TYR A 156 -28.68 -9.06 -28.09
N ALA A 157 -29.16 -8.72 -29.30
CA ALA A 157 -30.19 -9.49 -29.98
C ALA A 157 -29.54 -10.53 -30.87
N TYR A 158 -30.00 -11.77 -30.75
CA TYR A 158 -29.66 -12.87 -31.62
C TYR A 158 -30.89 -13.28 -32.42
N VAL A 159 -30.69 -13.61 -33.69
CA VAL A 159 -31.78 -13.96 -34.61
C VAL A 159 -31.52 -15.30 -35.30
N VAL A 160 -32.59 -16.05 -35.51
CA VAL A 160 -32.64 -17.24 -36.38
C VAL A 160 -33.75 -17.01 -37.38
N ASP A 161 -33.47 -17.11 -38.68
CA ASP A 161 -34.46 -16.82 -39.74
C ASP A 161 -35.21 -18.06 -40.26
N SER A 162 -34.75 -19.28 -39.95
CA SER A 162 -35.32 -20.55 -40.45
C SER A 162 -35.68 -21.53 -39.32
N PRO A 163 -36.83 -22.21 -39.37
CA PRO A 163 -37.90 -22.11 -40.39
C PRO A 163 -38.73 -20.83 -40.27
N GLN A 164 -38.58 -20.10 -39.16
CA GLN A 164 -39.30 -18.89 -38.79
C GLN A 164 -38.38 -17.94 -38.02
N GLN A 165 -38.61 -16.64 -38.15
CA GLN A 165 -37.80 -15.63 -37.48
C GLN A 165 -38.05 -15.62 -35.96
N ARG A 166 -37.00 -15.87 -35.17
CA ARG A 166 -37.04 -15.92 -33.70
C ARG A 166 -35.91 -15.07 -33.11
N PHE A 167 -36.14 -14.55 -31.91
CA PHE A 167 -35.22 -13.64 -31.22
C PHE A 167 -34.81 -14.15 -29.83
N PHE A 168 -33.54 -13.97 -29.50
CA PHE A 168 -32.95 -14.23 -28.19
C PHE A 168 -32.21 -12.98 -27.73
N TYR A 169 -32.44 -12.55 -26.49
CA TYR A 169 -31.83 -11.37 -25.91
C TYR A 169 -30.94 -11.76 -24.73
N SER A 170 -29.66 -11.37 -24.77
CA SER A 170 -28.72 -11.71 -23.72
C SER A 170 -27.77 -10.56 -23.40
N PRO A 171 -27.48 -10.28 -22.12
CA PRO A 171 -26.41 -9.36 -21.75
C PRO A 171 -25.00 -9.95 -21.99
N LYS A 172 -24.90 -11.24 -22.34
CA LYS A 172 -23.63 -11.92 -22.68
C LYS A 172 -23.44 -11.98 -24.19
N ALA A 173 -22.26 -11.57 -24.65
CA ALA A 173 -21.83 -11.82 -26.01
C ALA A 173 -21.29 -13.27 -26.12
N PHE A 174 -21.93 -14.12 -26.92
CA PHE A 174 -21.50 -15.50 -27.20
C PHE A 174 -20.55 -15.54 -28.40
N VAL A 175 -20.78 -14.68 -29.40
CA VAL A 175 -19.96 -14.48 -30.60
C VAL A 175 -19.97 -13.00 -30.98
N GLY A 176 -19.01 -12.54 -31.80
CA GLY A 176 -19.00 -11.17 -32.33
C GLY A 176 -20.22 -10.88 -33.21
N VAL A 177 -20.51 -9.59 -33.47
CA VAL A 177 -21.62 -9.16 -34.34
C VAL A 177 -21.49 -9.80 -35.73
N GLY A 178 -22.57 -10.38 -36.24
CA GLY A 178 -22.63 -11.16 -37.48
C GLY A 178 -22.15 -12.61 -37.34
N GLY A 179 -21.56 -13.00 -36.20
CA GLY A 179 -21.16 -14.38 -35.92
C GLY A 179 -22.37 -15.27 -35.60
N ASN A 180 -22.22 -16.58 -35.83
CA ASN A 180 -23.22 -17.59 -35.52
C ASN A 180 -22.82 -18.43 -34.30
N TRP A 181 -23.75 -18.62 -33.37
CA TRP A 181 -23.60 -19.45 -32.18
C TRP A 181 -24.79 -20.40 -32.08
N LEU A 182 -24.57 -21.71 -32.26
CA LEU A 182 -25.63 -22.73 -32.20
C LEU A 182 -26.85 -22.43 -33.09
N GLY A 183 -26.62 -21.86 -34.28
CA GLY A 183 -27.67 -21.45 -35.21
C GLY A 183 -28.14 -20.02 -35.03
N TRP A 184 -27.88 -19.37 -33.90
CA TRP A 184 -28.25 -17.99 -33.61
C TRP A 184 -27.22 -16.99 -34.13
N THR A 185 -27.64 -16.03 -34.95
CA THR A 185 -26.77 -14.98 -35.49
C THR A 185 -26.83 -13.73 -34.61
N ASN A 186 -25.67 -13.22 -34.18
CA ASN A 186 -25.61 -11.99 -33.36
C ASN A 186 -25.94 -10.75 -34.22
N GLY A 187 -27.09 -10.13 -33.99
CA GLY A 187 -27.56 -8.92 -34.64
C GLY A 187 -26.99 -7.61 -34.07
N GLY A 188 -26.19 -7.69 -33.00
CA GLY A 188 -25.62 -6.54 -32.29
C GLY A 188 -26.45 -6.10 -31.08
N THR A 189 -26.11 -4.94 -30.53
CA THR A 189 -26.76 -4.40 -29.32
C THR A 189 -28.17 -3.90 -29.66
N ALA A 190 -29.19 -4.45 -28.99
CA ALA A 190 -30.57 -4.01 -29.12
C ALA A 190 -30.87 -2.77 -28.27
N PHE A 191 -30.39 -2.78 -27.03
CA PHE A 191 -30.54 -1.70 -26.05
C PHE A 191 -29.55 -1.92 -24.89
N TYR A 192 -29.46 -0.96 -23.99
CA TYR A 192 -28.60 -0.99 -22.81
C TYR A 192 -29.46 -0.98 -21.55
N VAL A 193 -29.10 -1.83 -20.60
CA VAL A 193 -29.86 -2.04 -19.36
C VAL A 193 -28.99 -1.69 -18.16
N PRO A 194 -29.58 -1.19 -17.04
CA PRO A 194 -28.83 -0.95 -15.82
C PRO A 194 -28.12 -2.24 -15.37
N GLN A 195 -26.85 -2.10 -15.02
CA GLN A 195 -26.13 -3.13 -14.29
C GLN A 195 -26.61 -3.06 -12.84
N ILE A 196 -27.25 -4.12 -12.35
CA ILE A 196 -27.34 -4.28 -10.90
C ILE A 196 -25.99 -4.84 -10.44
N PRO A 197 -25.26 -4.14 -9.55
CA PRO A 197 -23.97 -4.61 -9.08
C PRO A 197 -24.15 -6.00 -8.46
N TYR A 198 -23.53 -7.01 -9.08
CA TYR A 198 -23.36 -8.33 -8.48
C TYR A 198 -21.87 -8.65 -8.51
N LYS A 199 -21.11 -7.80 -7.83
CA LYS A 199 -19.72 -8.05 -7.52
C LYS A 199 -19.63 -8.26 -6.02
N GLU A 200 -19.13 -9.42 -5.62
CA GLU A 200 -18.90 -9.70 -4.21
C GLU A 200 -17.98 -8.62 -3.62
N HIS A 201 -18.29 -8.16 -2.40
CA HIS A 201 -17.52 -7.14 -1.66
C HIS A 201 -17.50 -5.73 -2.29
N THR A 202 -18.56 -5.35 -3.01
CA THR A 202 -18.87 -3.95 -3.34
C THR A 202 -20.14 -3.50 -2.64
N SER A 203 -20.30 -2.20 -2.43
CA SER A 203 -21.49 -1.68 -1.74
C SER A 203 -22.74 -1.78 -2.63
N THR A 204 -23.88 -2.19 -2.04
CA THR A 204 -25.19 -2.17 -2.70
C THR A 204 -26.09 -1.02 -2.26
N SER A 205 -25.65 -0.22 -1.28
CA SER A 205 -26.49 0.81 -0.65
C SER A 205 -25.73 2.06 -0.20
N GLU A 206 -24.45 1.94 0.11
CA GLU A 206 -23.58 3.06 0.49
C GLU A 206 -22.78 3.57 -0.71
N ILE A 207 -22.54 4.87 -0.76
CA ILE A 207 -21.68 5.47 -1.79
C ILE A 207 -20.22 5.10 -1.50
N GLU A 208 -19.48 4.81 -2.56
CA GLU A 208 -18.09 4.40 -2.52
C GLU A 208 -17.26 5.21 -3.52
N GLY A 209 -15.95 5.30 -3.34
CA GLY A 209 -15.13 6.08 -4.26
C GLY A 209 -13.63 6.10 -3.98
N TYR A 210 -12.91 6.77 -4.87
CA TYR A 210 -11.45 6.93 -4.81
C TYR A 210 -11.02 8.29 -5.39
N SER A 211 -9.76 8.66 -5.17
CA SER A 211 -9.16 9.91 -5.67
C SER A 211 -8.17 9.68 -6.82
N SER A 212 -7.88 10.70 -7.62
CA SER A 212 -6.91 10.65 -8.73
C SER A 212 -5.45 10.64 -8.30
N THR A 213 -5.14 10.93 -7.04
CA THR A 213 -3.78 10.96 -6.48
C THR A 213 -3.83 10.71 -4.96
N THR A 214 -2.75 10.20 -4.38
CA THR A 214 -2.57 10.04 -2.92
C THR A 214 -2.18 11.34 -2.24
N SER A 215 -1.63 12.30 -3.00
CA SER A 215 -1.23 13.61 -2.48
C SER A 215 -1.36 14.72 -3.53
N VAL A 216 -1.44 15.96 -3.04
CA VAL A 216 -1.64 17.16 -3.85
C VAL A 216 -0.98 18.36 -3.16
N SER A 217 -0.45 19.30 -3.93
CA SER A 217 0.13 20.55 -3.43
C SER A 217 -0.92 21.68 -3.44
N PRO A 218 -0.79 22.72 -2.60
CA PRO A 218 -1.66 23.89 -2.69
C PRO A 218 -1.67 24.48 -4.11
N GLY A 219 -2.86 24.76 -4.65
CA GLY A 219 -3.07 25.20 -6.03
C GLY A 219 -3.23 24.07 -7.06
N GLU A 220 -2.84 22.84 -6.74
CA GLU A 220 -3.06 21.69 -7.63
C GLU A 220 -4.49 21.13 -7.51
N THR A 221 -4.87 20.29 -8.47
CA THR A 221 -6.22 19.73 -8.55
C THR A 221 -6.22 18.23 -8.29
N ILE A 222 -7.09 17.78 -7.40
CA ILE A 222 -7.41 16.37 -7.15
C ILE A 222 -8.83 16.07 -7.64
N ARG A 223 -9.02 14.94 -8.30
CA ARG A 223 -10.34 14.48 -8.75
C ARG A 223 -10.84 13.34 -7.87
N PHE A 224 -12.14 13.29 -7.63
CA PHE A 224 -12.80 12.21 -6.90
C PHE A 224 -13.80 11.51 -7.81
N TYR A 225 -13.82 10.19 -7.73
CA TYR A 225 -14.65 9.30 -8.52
C TYR A 225 -15.58 8.56 -7.57
N LEU A 226 -16.87 8.90 -7.61
CA LEU A 226 -17.88 8.39 -6.69
C LEU A 226 -18.91 7.55 -7.45
N ASN A 227 -19.32 6.45 -6.82
CA ASN A 227 -20.38 5.56 -7.27
C ASN A 227 -21.51 5.55 -6.23
N ASP A 228 -22.72 5.91 -6.65
CA ASP A 228 -23.93 5.63 -5.90
C ASP A 228 -24.58 4.35 -6.46
N PRO A 229 -24.54 3.21 -5.73
CA PRO A 229 -25.08 1.94 -6.21
C PRO A 229 -26.61 1.93 -6.31
N THR A 230 -27.30 3.00 -5.92
CA THR A 230 -28.77 3.10 -5.91
C THR A 230 -29.33 4.10 -6.92
N ALA A 231 -28.49 4.92 -7.57
CA ALA A 231 -28.91 6.03 -8.42
C ALA A 231 -29.49 5.59 -9.77
N PHE A 232 -28.86 4.62 -10.45
CA PHE A 232 -29.27 4.04 -11.73
C PHE A 232 -29.75 5.07 -12.80
N GLY A 233 -29.06 6.21 -12.93
CA GLY A 233 -29.41 7.26 -13.87
C GLY A 233 -30.31 8.37 -13.35
N THR A 234 -30.65 8.32 -12.07
CA THR A 234 -31.23 9.44 -11.32
C THR A 234 -30.24 9.81 -10.22
N PRO A 235 -29.25 10.68 -10.53
CA PRO A 235 -28.16 10.98 -9.62
C PRO A 235 -28.67 11.52 -8.27
N THR A 236 -28.05 11.09 -7.18
CA THR A 236 -28.25 11.67 -5.86
C THR A 236 -27.63 13.07 -5.82
N VAL A 237 -28.36 14.02 -5.23
CA VAL A 237 -27.95 15.42 -5.14
C VAL A 237 -27.41 15.72 -3.75
N PHE A 238 -26.10 15.95 -3.65
CA PHE A 238 -25.47 16.50 -2.45
C PHE A 238 -25.59 18.02 -2.48
N GLY A 239 -26.62 18.55 -1.82
CA GLY A 239 -26.99 19.97 -1.83
C GLY A 239 -26.64 20.71 -0.54
N ALA A 240 -27.15 21.94 -0.41
CA ALA A 240 -26.85 22.84 0.71
C ALA A 240 -27.13 22.27 2.12
N THR A 241 -28.10 21.35 2.25
CA THR A 241 -28.47 20.73 3.53
C THR A 241 -27.69 19.44 3.84
N ASN A 242 -27.01 18.85 2.85
CA ASN A 242 -26.15 17.67 3.03
C ASN A 242 -25.00 17.69 1.99
N PRO A 243 -24.03 18.62 2.13
CA PRO A 243 -22.92 18.73 1.21
C PRO A 243 -21.88 17.64 1.43
N LEU A 244 -21.07 17.38 0.42
CA LEU A 244 -19.84 16.62 0.61
C LEU A 244 -18.82 17.50 1.33
N LYS A 245 -18.14 16.94 2.33
CA LYS A 245 -17.29 17.69 3.25
C LYS A 245 -15.85 17.18 3.21
N PHE A 246 -14.92 18.11 3.21
CA PHE A 246 -13.50 17.84 3.37
C PHE A 246 -13.06 18.15 4.79
N TYR A 247 -12.25 17.28 5.37
CA TYR A 247 -11.69 17.46 6.70
C TYR A 247 -10.17 17.29 6.68
N LYS A 248 -9.50 17.98 7.60
CA LYS A 248 -8.12 17.67 8.01
C LYS A 248 -8.21 16.74 9.22
N VAL A 249 -7.45 15.64 9.23
CA VAL A 249 -7.36 14.78 10.41
C VAL A 249 -6.91 15.59 11.63
N GLY A 250 -7.59 15.41 12.76
CA GLY A 250 -7.38 16.19 13.98
C GLY A 250 -8.12 17.54 14.04
N VAL A 251 -8.94 17.87 13.02
CA VAL A 251 -9.81 19.05 13.00
C VAL A 251 -11.27 18.61 12.87
N ASN A 252 -12.12 19.04 13.81
CA ASN A 252 -13.53 18.62 13.85
C ASN A 252 -14.41 19.33 12.83
N ASP A 253 -14.07 20.57 12.48
CA ASP A 253 -14.82 21.36 11.50
C ASP A 253 -14.36 21.06 10.06
N PRO A 254 -15.26 21.02 9.08
CA PRO A 254 -14.90 20.83 7.69
C PRO A 254 -14.07 22.01 7.17
N VAL A 255 -12.98 21.72 6.47
CA VAL A 255 -12.07 22.71 5.86
C VAL A 255 -12.56 23.20 4.49
N GLY A 256 -13.57 22.53 3.94
CA GLY A 256 -14.21 22.86 2.68
C GLY A 256 -15.41 21.98 2.40
N THR A 257 -16.32 22.47 1.56
CA THR A 257 -17.54 21.76 1.18
C THR A 257 -17.77 21.85 -0.32
N GLU A 258 -18.46 20.85 -0.87
CA GLU A 258 -18.95 20.84 -2.25
C GLU A 258 -20.46 20.67 -2.23
N ASN A 259 -21.14 21.58 -2.94
CA ASN A 259 -22.60 21.65 -3.03
C ASN A 259 -23.05 21.40 -4.46
N ASN A 260 -24.29 20.93 -4.61
CA ASN A 260 -24.91 20.59 -5.88
C ASN A 260 -24.12 19.53 -6.65
N VAL A 261 -23.46 18.61 -5.95
CA VAL A 261 -22.75 17.49 -6.55
C VAL A 261 -23.76 16.42 -6.92
N LEU A 262 -23.76 16.02 -8.19
CA LEU A 262 -24.56 14.92 -8.70
C LEU A 262 -23.72 13.64 -8.67
N VAL A 263 -24.14 12.64 -7.90
CA VAL A 263 -23.49 11.33 -7.84
C VAL A 263 -24.41 10.29 -8.48
N ASP A 264 -23.94 9.68 -9.56
CA ASP A 264 -24.66 8.61 -10.27
C ASP A 264 -23.94 7.27 -10.11
N SER A 265 -24.59 6.19 -10.54
CA SER A 265 -23.97 4.87 -10.59
C SER A 265 -22.81 4.83 -11.60
N GLN A 266 -21.83 3.98 -11.32
CA GLN A 266 -20.67 3.72 -12.19
C GLN A 266 -20.51 2.20 -12.41
N ASP A 267 -19.76 1.81 -13.44
CA ASP A 267 -19.57 0.41 -13.83
C ASP A 267 -18.56 -0.25 -12.89
N VAL A 268 -19.10 -0.88 -11.86
CA VAL A 268 -18.34 -1.64 -10.85
C VAL A 268 -17.79 -2.96 -11.41
N ASP A 269 -18.51 -3.57 -12.36
CA ASP A 269 -18.18 -4.88 -12.94
C ASP A 269 -16.94 -4.79 -13.84
N SER A 270 -16.74 -3.66 -14.52
CA SER A 270 -15.58 -3.37 -15.36
C SER A 270 -14.27 -3.18 -14.58
N CYS A 271 -14.37 -2.94 -13.27
CA CYS A 271 -13.18 -2.68 -12.46
C CYS A 271 -12.34 -3.95 -12.28
N ALA A 272 -11.02 -3.85 -12.44
CA ALA A 272 -10.11 -4.96 -12.16
C ALA A 272 -8.97 -4.54 -11.22
N PRO A 273 -8.33 -5.46 -10.49
CA PRO A 273 -7.19 -5.11 -9.63
C PRO A 273 -6.03 -4.50 -10.41
N SER A 274 -5.84 -4.90 -11.67
CA SER A 274 -4.75 -4.47 -12.54
C SER A 274 -4.99 -3.13 -13.24
N SER A 275 -6.24 -2.78 -13.56
CA SER A 275 -6.60 -1.56 -14.30
C SER A 275 -7.36 -0.53 -13.44
N GLY A 276 -7.84 -0.94 -12.26
CA GLY A 276 -8.81 -0.20 -11.47
C GLY A 276 -10.14 -0.04 -12.19
N CYS A 277 -10.88 0.97 -11.79
CA CYS A 277 -12.11 1.45 -12.37
C CYS A 277 -11.82 2.59 -13.35
N SER A 278 -12.54 2.62 -14.47
CA SER A 278 -12.53 3.75 -15.42
C SER A 278 -13.73 4.68 -15.18
N TRP A 279 -14.01 4.97 -13.91
CA TRP A 279 -15.15 5.82 -13.54
C TRP A 279 -14.95 7.25 -14.02
N THR A 280 -16.06 7.90 -14.30
CA THR A 280 -16.05 9.34 -14.66
C THR A 280 -15.83 10.16 -13.41
N ALA A 281 -14.99 11.21 -13.48
CA ALA A 281 -14.75 12.09 -12.34
C ALA A 281 -16.04 12.80 -11.91
N THR A 282 -16.39 12.67 -10.63
CA THR A 282 -17.57 13.29 -10.02
C THR A 282 -17.26 14.70 -9.56
N ILE A 283 -16.07 14.89 -8.94
CA ILE A 283 -15.62 16.18 -8.41
C ILE A 283 -14.20 16.44 -8.92
N SER A 284 -13.92 17.69 -9.28
CA SER A 284 -12.56 18.19 -9.50
C SER A 284 -12.30 19.33 -8.51
N LYS A 285 -11.49 19.07 -7.48
CA LYS A 285 -11.19 20.02 -6.41
C LYS A 285 -9.81 20.62 -6.62
N THR A 286 -9.75 21.91 -6.93
CA THR A 286 -8.52 22.69 -6.80
C THR A 286 -8.31 23.02 -5.33
N ILE A 287 -7.17 22.61 -4.78
CA ILE A 287 -6.81 22.94 -3.40
C ILE A 287 -6.49 24.43 -3.32
N PRO A 288 -7.09 25.19 -2.39
CA PRO A 288 -6.75 26.60 -2.21
C PRO A 288 -5.25 26.82 -2.01
N ALA A 289 -4.71 27.90 -2.58
CA ALA A 289 -3.29 28.25 -2.39
C ALA A 289 -2.94 28.57 -0.92
N THR A 290 -3.94 28.95 -0.12
CA THR A 290 -3.82 29.24 1.32
C THR A 290 -5.03 28.68 2.08
N GLY A 291 -4.89 28.51 3.40
CA GLY A 291 -5.97 28.01 4.28
C GLY A 291 -6.03 26.49 4.42
N TRP A 292 -5.35 25.74 3.55
CA TRP A 292 -5.17 24.29 3.69
C TRP A 292 -3.68 24.00 3.99
N PRO A 293 -3.27 23.99 5.27
CA PRO A 293 -1.90 23.66 5.65
C PRO A 293 -1.57 22.20 5.32
N SER A 294 -0.28 21.83 5.41
CA SER A 294 0.09 20.42 5.21
C SER A 294 -0.63 19.51 6.23
N GLY A 295 -1.02 18.32 5.78
CA GLY A 295 -1.84 17.40 6.56
C GLY A 295 -2.31 16.17 5.80
N LEU A 296 -2.80 15.19 6.57
CA LEU A 296 -3.68 14.15 6.05
C LEU A 296 -5.12 14.68 6.02
N TYR A 297 -5.75 14.63 4.86
CA TYR A 297 -7.11 15.08 4.61
C TYR A 297 -7.98 13.91 4.15
N TYR A 298 -9.29 14.08 4.24
CA TYR A 298 -10.23 13.16 3.62
C TYR A 298 -11.47 13.87 3.10
N LEU A 299 -12.06 13.30 2.04
CA LEU A 299 -13.44 13.54 1.65
C LEU A 299 -14.33 12.57 2.42
N GLU A 300 -15.27 13.10 3.19
CA GLU A 300 -16.31 12.33 3.88
C GLU A 300 -17.46 12.05 2.90
N ILE A 301 -17.68 10.78 2.60
CA ILE A 301 -18.77 10.32 1.73
C ILE A 301 -19.98 9.90 2.60
N SER A 302 -19.70 9.20 3.70
CA SER A 302 -20.64 8.82 4.75
C SER A 302 -19.90 8.74 6.08
N ASP A 303 -20.63 8.46 7.16
CA ASP A 303 -20.05 8.24 8.50
C ASP A 303 -19.01 7.10 8.51
N SER A 304 -19.14 6.13 7.60
CA SER A 304 -18.30 4.93 7.49
C SER A 304 -17.30 4.97 6.33
N GLN A 305 -17.44 5.89 5.36
CA GLN A 305 -16.64 5.92 4.12
C GLN A 305 -15.90 7.24 3.93
N ARG A 306 -14.58 7.15 3.77
CA ARG A 306 -13.67 8.29 3.63
C ARG A 306 -12.64 8.03 2.54
N ILE A 307 -12.39 9.02 1.69
CA ILE A 307 -11.29 8.99 0.72
C ILE A 307 -10.15 9.87 1.25
N TYR A 308 -9.07 9.24 1.71
CA TYR A 308 -7.91 9.93 2.25
C TYR A 308 -6.96 10.43 1.15
N PHE A 309 -6.32 11.58 1.39
CA PHE A 309 -5.25 12.13 0.57
C PHE A 309 -4.38 13.10 1.40
N VAL A 310 -3.15 13.33 0.97
CA VAL A 310 -2.25 14.28 1.63
C VAL A 310 -2.27 15.63 0.94
N VAL A 311 -2.33 16.71 1.72
CA VAL A 311 -1.96 18.06 1.25
C VAL A 311 -0.52 18.31 1.66
N LYS A 312 0.36 18.51 0.68
CA LYS A 312 1.79 18.75 0.90
C LYS A 312 2.05 20.19 1.35
N SER A 313 3.22 20.43 1.93
CA SER A 313 3.67 21.80 2.20
C SER A 313 3.94 22.54 0.89
N SER A 314 3.50 23.79 0.79
CA SER A 314 3.86 24.68 -0.33
C SER A 314 5.28 25.23 -0.22
N GLN A 315 5.88 25.15 0.98
CA GLN A 315 7.23 25.61 1.29
C GLN A 315 7.87 24.58 2.24
N PRO A 316 8.44 23.47 1.70
CA PRO A 316 8.96 22.37 2.50
C PRO A 316 9.92 22.82 3.60
N ALA A 317 9.68 22.32 4.80
CA ALA A 317 10.48 22.57 6.00
C ALA A 317 10.62 24.04 6.47
N VAL A 318 9.79 24.96 5.96
CA VAL A 318 9.74 26.33 6.49
C VAL A 318 8.96 26.40 7.79
N VAL A 319 7.88 25.62 7.91
CA VAL A 319 7.04 25.60 9.10
C VAL A 319 7.51 24.52 10.08
N SER A 320 7.90 23.33 9.59
CA SER A 320 8.35 22.23 10.43
C SER A 320 9.48 21.43 9.80
N ASN A 321 10.51 21.11 10.58
CA ASN A 321 11.57 20.19 10.17
C ASN A 321 11.16 18.71 10.24
N ILE A 322 9.90 18.42 10.56
CA ILE A 322 9.35 17.06 10.71
C ILE A 322 8.45 16.75 9.51
N LEU A 323 8.73 15.63 8.86
CA LEU A 323 7.90 15.06 7.80
C LEU A 323 7.34 13.70 8.23
N MET A 324 6.01 13.55 8.18
CA MET A 324 5.35 12.26 8.37
C MET A 324 4.98 11.65 7.01
N ILE A 325 5.36 10.39 6.79
CA ILE A 325 5.06 9.66 5.54
C ILE A 325 3.87 8.73 5.76
N ILE A 326 2.80 8.92 4.97
CA ILE A 326 1.56 8.13 5.06
C ILE A 326 1.63 6.90 4.14
N PRO A 327 1.39 5.68 4.65
CA PRO A 327 1.60 4.43 3.93
C PRO A 327 0.43 4.04 3.01
N PHE A 328 0.14 4.87 2.00
CA PHE A 328 -0.91 4.59 1.02
C PHE A 328 -0.70 3.26 0.29
N SER A 329 0.54 2.87 0.03
CA SER A 329 0.84 1.58 -0.58
C SER A 329 0.43 0.39 0.30
N THR A 330 0.59 0.49 1.63
CA THR A 330 0.14 -0.55 2.56
C THR A 330 -1.38 -0.60 2.64
N TRP A 331 -2.03 0.56 2.76
CA TRP A 331 -3.50 0.63 2.74
C TRP A 331 -4.07 0.03 1.44
N GLN A 332 -3.44 0.30 0.31
CA GLN A 332 -3.88 -0.21 -0.98
C GLN A 332 -3.57 -1.70 -1.19
N ALA A 333 -2.47 -2.20 -0.62
CA ALA A 333 -2.12 -3.61 -0.65
C ALA A 333 -3.14 -4.47 0.12
N TYR A 334 -3.72 -3.93 1.19
CA TYR A 334 -4.78 -4.57 2.00
C TYR A 334 -6.20 -4.24 1.56
N ASN A 335 -6.39 -3.32 0.61
CA ASN A 335 -7.71 -2.94 0.13
C ASN A 335 -8.42 -4.16 -0.48
N THR A 336 -9.55 -4.56 0.12
CA THR A 336 -10.32 -5.76 -0.22
C THR A 336 -11.46 -5.49 -1.21
N TRP A 337 -11.66 -4.23 -1.60
CA TRP A 337 -12.79 -3.83 -2.44
C TRP A 337 -12.86 -4.64 -3.73
N GLY A 338 -14.05 -5.16 -4.04
CA GLY A 338 -14.29 -6.00 -5.20
C GLY A 338 -13.72 -7.42 -5.10
N GLY A 339 -13.53 -7.92 -3.87
CA GLY A 339 -13.23 -9.34 -3.58
C GLY A 339 -11.76 -9.73 -3.76
N THR A 340 -10.86 -8.76 -3.87
CA THR A 340 -9.43 -9.02 -4.11
C THR A 340 -8.55 -8.07 -3.33
N SER A 341 -7.40 -8.59 -2.92
CA SER A 341 -6.33 -7.86 -2.22
C SER A 341 -5.00 -8.49 -2.60
N THR A 342 -3.88 -7.80 -2.33
CA THR A 342 -2.60 -8.50 -2.43
C THR A 342 -2.53 -9.61 -1.38
N TYR A 343 -3.18 -9.44 -0.23
CA TYR A 343 -3.25 -10.44 0.83
C TYR A 343 -4.61 -11.18 0.79
N PRO A 344 -4.63 -12.52 0.66
CA PRO A 344 -5.87 -13.28 0.66
C PRO A 344 -6.50 -13.33 2.05
N ASP A 345 -7.83 -13.39 2.10
CA ASP A 345 -8.59 -13.66 3.33
C ASP A 345 -9.69 -14.67 2.99
N PRO A 346 -9.40 -15.99 3.09
CA PRO A 346 -10.37 -17.04 2.76
C PRO A 346 -11.64 -16.97 3.60
N SER A 347 -11.56 -16.48 4.84
CA SER A 347 -12.74 -16.34 5.73
C SER A 347 -13.74 -15.31 5.22
N LYS A 348 -13.27 -14.36 4.41
CA LYS A 348 -14.06 -13.30 3.78
C LYS A 348 -14.12 -13.44 2.26
N ASN A 349 -13.82 -14.61 1.69
CA ASN A 349 -13.77 -14.83 0.24
C ASN A 349 -12.89 -13.82 -0.54
N ILE A 350 -11.85 -13.26 0.10
CA ILE A 350 -10.93 -12.33 -0.56
C ILE A 350 -9.84 -13.13 -1.28
N LEU A 351 -9.81 -13.00 -2.60
CA LEU A 351 -8.82 -13.63 -3.46
C LEU A 351 -7.52 -12.83 -3.51
N ILE A 352 -6.41 -13.55 -3.64
CA ILE A 352 -5.09 -12.96 -3.86
C ILE A 352 -4.99 -12.37 -5.28
N SER A 353 -4.41 -11.18 -5.38
CA SER A 353 -4.05 -10.53 -6.65
C SER A 353 -2.62 -9.99 -6.57
N PRO A 354 -1.75 -10.25 -7.56
CA PRO A 354 -0.41 -9.67 -7.58
C PRO A 354 -0.40 -8.16 -7.88
N THR A 355 -1.58 -7.58 -8.15
CA THR A 355 -1.74 -6.17 -8.51
C THR A 355 -2.88 -5.52 -7.73
N ALA A 356 -2.71 -4.25 -7.37
CA ALA A 356 -3.73 -3.44 -6.72
C ALA A 356 -3.68 -2.00 -7.24
N SER A 357 -4.64 -1.62 -8.08
CA SER A 357 -4.76 -0.28 -8.65
C SER A 357 -5.34 0.70 -7.64
N PHE A 358 -4.72 1.87 -7.47
CA PHE A 358 -5.25 2.99 -6.67
C PHE A 358 -6.52 3.60 -7.28
N ASN A 359 -6.87 3.27 -8.53
CA ASN A 359 -8.09 3.73 -9.20
C ASN A 359 -9.31 2.85 -8.82
N ARG A 360 -9.45 2.43 -7.56
CA ARG A 360 -10.62 1.66 -7.10
C ARG A 360 -11.01 2.12 -5.70
N PRO A 361 -12.29 1.99 -5.30
CA PRO A 361 -12.71 2.41 -3.98
C PRO A 361 -11.86 1.81 -2.87
N THR A 362 -11.65 2.61 -1.84
CA THR A 362 -10.86 2.22 -0.67
C THR A 362 -11.76 1.54 0.35
N THR A 363 -11.51 0.28 0.66
CA THR A 363 -12.12 -0.38 1.84
C THR A 363 -11.07 -0.58 2.93
N GLY A 364 -11.52 -0.49 4.18
CA GLY A 364 -10.68 -0.63 5.37
C GLY A 364 -10.53 0.67 6.15
N SER A 365 -10.32 0.53 7.45
CA SER A 365 -10.12 1.67 8.36
C SER A 365 -8.65 1.75 8.75
N PRO A 366 -7.93 2.82 8.40
CA PRO A 366 -6.55 3.02 8.84
C PRO A 366 -6.49 3.54 10.29
N SER A 367 -7.42 3.14 11.17
CA SER A 367 -7.65 3.70 12.51
C SER A 367 -6.36 3.88 13.30
N ARG A 368 -5.50 2.87 13.33
CA ARG A 368 -4.19 2.92 13.99
C ARG A 368 -3.35 4.16 13.63
N HIS A 369 -3.27 4.46 12.34
CA HIS A 369 -2.53 5.62 11.85
C HIS A 369 -3.27 6.92 12.20
N ILE A 370 -4.60 6.94 12.05
CA ILE A 370 -5.44 8.10 12.34
C ILE A 370 -5.39 8.46 13.83
N ASP A 371 -5.41 7.47 14.72
CA ASP A 371 -5.35 7.65 16.16
C ASP A 371 -4.00 8.24 16.58
N PHE A 372 -2.88 7.69 16.07
CA PHE A 372 -1.55 8.25 16.31
C PHE A 372 -1.48 9.70 15.85
N ILE A 373 -1.89 9.98 14.60
CA ILE A 373 -1.85 11.30 13.99
C ILE A 373 -2.71 12.27 14.81
N SER A 374 -3.97 11.92 15.08
CA SER A 374 -4.89 12.80 15.79
C SER A 374 -4.41 13.13 17.20
N SER A 375 -3.92 12.12 17.94
CA SER A 375 -3.31 12.33 19.26
C SER A 375 -2.08 13.23 19.17
N MET A 376 -1.20 13.02 18.19
CA MET A 376 -0.01 13.84 18.01
C MET A 376 -0.35 15.30 17.66
N LEU A 377 -1.25 15.53 16.69
CA LEU A 377 -1.61 16.88 16.23
C LEU A 377 -2.29 17.74 17.32
N SER A 378 -2.87 17.11 18.35
CA SER A 378 -3.45 17.80 19.50
C SER A 378 -2.42 18.39 20.48
N LYS A 379 -1.13 18.09 20.30
CA LYS A 379 -0.07 18.39 21.27
C LYS A 379 0.83 19.53 20.81
N LYS A 380 1.65 19.99 21.75
CA LYS A 380 2.72 20.95 21.53
C LYS A 380 4.03 20.35 22.06
N ASP A 381 5.15 20.91 21.61
CA ASP A 381 6.45 20.50 22.10
C ASP A 381 6.64 20.77 23.60
N ILE A 382 7.72 20.21 24.16
CA ILE A 382 8.01 20.27 25.60
C ILE A 382 8.13 21.71 26.15
N ASN A 383 8.45 22.68 25.29
CA ASN A 383 8.55 24.10 25.64
C ASN A 383 7.28 24.89 25.33
N ASN A 384 6.22 24.24 24.83
CA ASN A 384 4.95 24.84 24.42
C ASN A 384 5.09 25.89 23.30
N GLN A 385 6.18 25.84 22.52
CA GLN A 385 6.56 26.77 21.46
C GLN A 385 6.13 26.28 20.07
N PHE A 386 6.21 24.97 19.83
CA PHE A 386 5.88 24.37 18.55
C PHE A 386 4.62 23.50 18.64
N PRO A 387 3.49 23.88 18.02
CA PRO A 387 2.32 23.02 17.95
C PRO A 387 2.51 21.93 16.89
N TYR A 388 2.32 20.67 17.29
CA TYR A 388 2.47 19.53 16.38
C TYR A 388 1.41 19.51 15.27
N SER A 389 0.34 20.29 15.38
CA SER A 389 -0.60 20.57 14.28
C SER A 389 0.04 21.17 13.02
N ASN A 390 1.29 21.66 13.14
CA ASN A 390 2.09 22.26 12.07
C ASN A 390 3.12 21.31 11.42
N ILE A 391 3.20 20.02 11.80
CA ILE A 391 4.08 19.07 11.09
C ILE A 391 3.65 18.91 9.63
N GLU A 392 4.60 18.55 8.77
CA GLU A 392 4.35 18.38 7.35
C GLU A 392 4.16 16.90 6.98
N PHE A 393 3.43 16.65 5.89
CA PHE A 393 3.02 15.32 5.46
C PHE A 393 3.36 15.10 3.99
N ALA A 394 3.71 13.85 3.66
CA ALA A 394 3.77 13.35 2.29
C ALA A 394 3.20 11.92 2.23
N SER A 395 2.76 11.49 1.04
CA SER A 395 2.45 10.08 0.83
C SER A 395 3.73 9.28 0.56
N ASP A 396 3.73 7.98 0.86
CA ASP A 396 4.82 7.09 0.44
C ASP A 396 5.01 7.06 -1.08
N VAL A 397 3.96 7.31 -1.86
CA VAL A 397 4.04 7.50 -3.32
C VAL A 397 4.87 8.74 -3.70
N ASP A 398 4.81 9.83 -2.92
CA ASP A 398 5.73 10.96 -3.10
C ASP A 398 7.17 10.55 -2.78
N LEU A 399 7.37 9.77 -1.70
CA LEU A 399 8.69 9.24 -1.33
C LEU A 399 9.25 8.32 -2.42
N HIS A 400 8.40 7.63 -3.18
CA HIS A 400 8.83 6.89 -4.37
C HIS A 400 9.20 7.81 -5.53
N ALA A 401 8.38 8.83 -5.80
CA ALA A 401 8.46 9.65 -7.01
C ALA A 401 9.56 10.71 -6.96
N ASP A 402 9.84 11.30 -5.79
CA ASP A 402 10.77 12.42 -5.65
C ASP A 402 12.00 12.04 -4.81
N PRO A 403 13.18 11.85 -5.42
CA PRO A 403 14.43 11.55 -4.69
C PRO A 403 14.90 12.68 -3.79
N ASN A 404 14.38 13.90 -3.95
CA ASN A 404 14.76 15.07 -3.16
C ASN A 404 13.75 15.43 -2.06
N LEU A 405 12.64 14.70 -1.95
CA LEU A 405 11.54 14.98 -1.00
C LEU A 405 12.06 15.23 0.43
N LEU A 406 13.04 14.43 0.86
CA LEU A 406 13.49 14.40 2.24
C LEU A 406 14.57 15.45 2.56
N ASN A 407 15.18 16.10 1.55
CA ASN A 407 16.41 16.89 1.71
C ASN A 407 16.29 18.05 2.71
N SER A 408 15.10 18.64 2.81
CA SER A 408 14.85 19.81 3.65
C SER A 408 14.51 19.46 5.11
N TYR A 409 14.17 18.20 5.40
CA TYR A 409 13.65 17.79 6.71
C TYR A 409 14.75 17.26 7.62
N GLN A 410 14.62 17.46 8.93
CA GLN A 410 15.55 16.90 9.92
C GLN A 410 15.07 15.58 10.52
N LEU A 411 13.75 15.37 10.58
CA LEU A 411 13.15 14.15 11.09
C LEU A 411 12.08 13.63 10.11
N VAL A 412 12.18 12.36 9.74
CA VAL A 412 11.14 11.60 9.03
C VAL A 412 10.49 10.60 10.00
N ILE A 413 9.16 10.53 10.03
CA ILE A 413 8.40 9.66 10.93
C ILE A 413 7.55 8.65 10.15
N PHE A 414 7.68 7.38 10.52
CA PHE A 414 6.76 6.30 10.18
C PHE A 414 5.95 5.91 11.43
N VAL A 415 4.68 5.58 11.25
CA VAL A 415 3.76 5.22 12.35
C VAL A 415 2.93 4.02 11.94
N GLY A 416 2.62 3.12 12.86
CA GLY A 416 1.79 1.96 12.57
C GLY A 416 2.50 0.95 11.66
N GLN A 417 1.93 0.67 10.49
CA GLN A 417 2.37 -0.40 9.61
C GLN A 417 2.74 0.15 8.22
N ASN A 418 4.04 0.34 8.01
CA ASN A 418 4.64 0.70 6.71
C ASN A 418 5.26 -0.56 6.08
N GLU A 419 4.43 -1.52 5.70
CA GLU A 419 4.87 -2.88 5.32
C GLU A 419 5.33 -2.98 3.86
N TYR A 420 4.64 -2.28 2.95
CA TYR A 420 4.90 -2.35 1.51
C TYR A 420 5.75 -1.17 1.11
N ILE A 421 7.04 -1.40 0.80
CA ILE A 421 7.96 -0.32 0.46
C ILE A 421 8.70 -0.67 -0.82
N SER A 422 8.79 0.29 -1.74
CA SER A 422 9.54 0.11 -2.99
C SER A 422 11.05 0.33 -2.81
N LYS A 423 11.87 -0.23 -3.70
CA LYS A 423 13.31 0.03 -3.73
C LYS A 423 13.66 1.51 -3.75
N GLN A 424 12.94 2.30 -4.55
CA GLN A 424 13.19 3.72 -4.68
C GLN A 424 12.94 4.46 -3.36
N MET A 425 11.86 4.13 -2.65
CA MET A 425 11.57 4.70 -1.33
C MET A 425 12.69 4.41 -0.34
N ARG A 426 13.18 3.15 -0.27
CA ARG A 426 14.29 2.78 0.62
C ARG A 426 15.60 3.45 0.26
N LEU A 427 15.94 3.55 -1.02
CA LEU A 427 17.13 4.26 -1.47
C LEU A 427 17.09 5.74 -1.06
N ASN A 428 15.93 6.38 -1.17
CA ASN A 428 15.73 7.76 -0.76
C ASN A 428 15.90 7.93 0.77
N LEU A 429 15.37 7.00 1.57
CA LEU A 429 15.58 6.96 3.02
C LEU A 429 17.06 6.74 3.40
N ASP A 430 17.72 5.77 2.78
CA ASP A 430 19.14 5.48 3.06
C ASP A 430 20.05 6.64 2.66
N TYR A 431 19.75 7.31 1.55
CA TYR A 431 20.46 8.53 1.17
C TYR A 431 20.22 9.64 2.19
N TYR A 432 18.96 9.85 2.59
CA TYR A 432 18.60 10.84 3.60
C TYR A 432 19.31 10.62 4.94
N ILE A 433 19.28 9.39 5.47
CA ILE A 433 19.92 9.00 6.72
C ILE A 433 21.44 9.20 6.61
N ARG A 434 22.08 8.72 5.54
CA ARG A 434 23.52 8.91 5.32
C ARG A 434 23.93 10.37 5.16
N ASN A 435 23.01 11.28 4.85
CA ASN A 435 23.23 12.73 4.81
C ASN A 435 22.89 13.44 6.13
N GLY A 436 22.73 12.69 7.22
CA GLY A 436 22.52 13.23 8.56
C GLY A 436 21.05 13.48 8.94
N GLY A 437 20.10 13.10 8.09
CA GLY A 437 18.67 13.08 8.41
C GLY A 437 18.33 12.05 9.49
N ASN A 438 17.38 12.34 10.38
CA ASN A 438 16.97 11.42 11.43
C ASN A 438 15.66 10.72 11.07
N MET A 439 15.48 9.50 11.57
CA MET A 439 14.26 8.73 11.35
C MET A 439 13.71 8.17 12.66
N ALA A 440 12.39 8.23 12.83
CA ALA A 440 11.68 7.54 13.91
C ALA A 440 10.61 6.62 13.32
N VAL A 441 10.69 5.34 13.66
CA VAL A 441 9.67 4.33 13.33
C VAL A 441 8.92 3.98 14.60
N PHE A 442 7.71 4.51 14.74
CA PHE A 442 6.75 4.09 15.75
C PHE A 442 5.83 3.01 15.17
N GLY A 443 6.47 1.93 14.71
CA GLY A 443 5.89 0.94 13.82
C GLY A 443 6.46 -0.47 14.01
N GLY A 444 5.85 -1.44 13.37
CA GLY A 444 6.23 -2.85 13.32
C GLY A 444 5.71 -3.50 12.04
N ASN A 445 6.23 -4.69 11.68
CA ASN A 445 6.10 -5.24 10.33
C ASN A 445 6.58 -4.22 9.28
N THR A 446 7.70 -3.56 9.59
CA THR A 446 8.20 -2.43 8.79
C THR A 446 8.95 -2.96 7.58
N SER A 447 8.58 -2.48 6.39
CA SER A 447 9.27 -2.80 5.14
C SER A 447 9.43 -4.31 4.90
N TRP A 448 8.35 -5.07 5.07
CA TRP A 448 8.43 -6.52 4.86
C TRP A 448 8.44 -6.90 3.39
N PHE A 449 7.62 -6.26 2.56
CA PHE A 449 7.51 -6.56 1.14
C PHE A 449 8.16 -5.48 0.27
N GLN A 450 9.02 -5.91 -0.67
CA GLN A 450 9.40 -5.06 -1.80
C GLN A 450 8.21 -4.96 -2.76
N ILE A 451 7.85 -3.74 -3.13
CA ILE A 451 6.83 -3.48 -4.16
C ILE A 451 7.39 -2.71 -5.36
N ARG A 452 6.64 -2.75 -6.47
CA ARG A 452 6.79 -1.81 -7.59
C ARG A 452 5.53 -0.96 -7.71
N LEU A 453 5.71 0.28 -8.14
CA LEU A 453 4.64 1.20 -8.51
C LEU A 453 4.74 1.46 -10.01
N ASN A 454 3.68 1.12 -10.74
CA ASN A 454 3.57 1.29 -12.18
C ASN A 454 2.52 2.36 -12.52
N PRO A 455 2.55 2.91 -13.74
CA PRO A 455 1.45 3.72 -14.25
C PRO A 455 0.14 2.93 -14.34
N ASP A 456 -1.00 3.63 -14.32
CA ASP A 456 -2.28 3.03 -14.69
C ASP A 456 -2.41 2.82 -16.21
N ALA A 457 -3.55 2.26 -16.64
CA ALA A 457 -3.84 1.94 -18.03
C ALA A 457 -3.87 3.15 -18.98
N VAL A 458 -3.98 4.38 -18.45
CA VAL A 458 -3.97 5.63 -19.25
C VAL A 458 -2.68 6.43 -19.07
N GLY A 459 -1.69 5.88 -18.35
CA GLY A 459 -0.35 6.44 -18.22
C GLY A 459 -0.13 7.38 -17.03
N ASN A 460 -1.08 7.50 -16.10
CA ASN A 460 -0.83 8.27 -14.87
C ASN A 460 0.17 7.51 -14.00
N PRO A 461 1.26 8.14 -13.53
CA PRO A 461 2.34 7.45 -12.83
C PRO A 461 1.90 6.94 -11.45
N ASN A 462 2.51 5.82 -11.02
CA ASN A 462 2.40 5.27 -9.67
C ASN A 462 0.98 4.93 -9.18
N ARG A 463 0.08 4.62 -10.11
CA ARG A 463 -1.33 4.28 -9.84
C ARG A 463 -1.60 2.78 -9.75
N LEU A 464 -0.59 1.94 -9.96
CA LEU A 464 -0.70 0.48 -9.87
C LEU A 464 0.38 -0.10 -8.96
N LEU A 465 -0.02 -0.66 -7.82
CA LEU A 465 0.87 -1.42 -6.94
C LEU A 465 1.01 -2.86 -7.47
N ILE A 466 2.25 -3.35 -7.49
CA ILE A 466 2.58 -4.73 -7.89
C ILE A 466 3.34 -5.42 -6.76
N CYS A 467 2.86 -6.60 -6.35
CA CYS A 467 3.44 -7.44 -5.31
C CYS A 467 3.13 -8.91 -5.58
N TYR A 468 4.11 -9.70 -6.03
CA TYR A 468 3.94 -11.12 -6.29
C TYR A 468 4.23 -11.93 -5.01
N LYS A 469 3.18 -12.43 -4.36
CA LYS A 469 3.29 -13.32 -3.19
C LYS A 469 2.34 -14.51 -3.28
N THR A 470 2.60 -15.55 -2.49
CA THR A 470 1.62 -16.62 -2.21
C THR A 470 1.17 -16.52 -0.75
N THR A 471 0.21 -17.35 -0.33
CA THR A 471 -0.41 -17.28 1.01
C THR A 471 0.60 -17.26 2.14
N GLU A 472 1.72 -17.99 2.06
CA GLU A 472 2.75 -18.02 3.12
C GLU A 472 4.19 -18.21 2.60
N ASN A 473 4.42 -18.35 1.29
CA ASN A 473 5.74 -18.63 0.73
C ASN A 473 6.08 -17.80 -0.51
N ILE A 474 7.36 -17.48 -0.63
CA ILE A 474 7.90 -16.75 -1.77
C ILE A 474 8.05 -17.72 -2.93
N ASN A 475 7.38 -17.44 -4.04
CA ASN A 475 7.78 -18.04 -5.30
C ASN A 475 8.33 -16.98 -6.24
N VAL A 476 9.66 -16.85 -6.23
CA VAL A 476 10.45 -15.93 -7.07
C VAL A 476 10.18 -16.14 -8.57
N SER A 477 9.66 -17.32 -8.97
CA SER A 477 9.29 -17.60 -10.36
C SER A 477 7.95 -16.97 -10.77
N LEU A 478 7.12 -16.52 -9.82
CA LEU A 478 5.84 -15.88 -10.13
C LEU A 478 5.99 -14.45 -10.62
N ASP A 479 7.06 -13.76 -10.21
CA ASP A 479 7.34 -12.42 -10.69
C ASP A 479 8.09 -12.49 -12.02
N PRO A 480 7.46 -12.11 -13.15
CA PRO A 480 8.06 -12.19 -14.47
C PRO A 480 9.11 -11.09 -14.71
N PHE A 481 9.33 -10.18 -13.76
CA PHE A 481 10.28 -9.09 -13.93
C PHE A 481 11.73 -9.62 -14.07
N PRO A 482 12.48 -9.17 -15.09
CA PRO A 482 13.78 -9.77 -15.43
C PRO A 482 14.89 -9.45 -14.42
N ASP A 483 14.91 -8.24 -13.85
CA ASP A 483 15.92 -7.85 -12.85
C ASP A 483 15.58 -8.47 -11.48
N PRO A 484 16.42 -9.39 -10.96
CA PRO A 484 16.20 -10.01 -9.65
C PRO A 484 16.10 -9.00 -8.51
N LEU A 485 16.80 -7.86 -8.60
CA LEU A 485 16.83 -6.83 -7.55
C LEU A 485 15.53 -6.03 -7.46
N LEU A 486 14.66 -6.13 -8.46
CA LEU A 486 13.38 -5.41 -8.53
C LEU A 486 12.18 -6.35 -8.36
N LYS A 487 12.40 -7.64 -8.14
CA LYS A 487 11.33 -8.61 -7.91
C LYS A 487 10.61 -8.37 -6.59
N THR A 488 9.28 -8.51 -6.56
CA THR A 488 8.44 -8.02 -5.45
C THR A 488 8.11 -9.11 -4.43
N PHE A 489 9.10 -9.44 -3.60
CA PHE A 489 8.99 -10.37 -2.48
C PHE A 489 9.65 -9.79 -1.22
N ASN A 490 9.80 -10.59 -0.17
CA ASN A 490 10.30 -10.08 1.10
C ASN A 490 11.74 -9.56 1.04
N TRP A 491 11.99 -8.43 1.71
CA TRP A 491 13.26 -7.71 1.65
C TRP A 491 14.47 -8.53 2.14
N TYR A 492 14.28 -9.41 3.13
CA TYR A 492 15.35 -10.23 3.68
C TYR A 492 15.97 -11.26 2.74
N GLN A 493 15.33 -11.49 1.58
CA GLN A 493 15.76 -12.49 0.63
C GLN A 493 17.13 -12.16 0.05
N ARG A 494 18.02 -13.17 0.06
CA ARG A 494 19.43 -13.01 -0.32
C ARG A 494 19.60 -12.49 -1.76
N SER A 495 18.67 -12.80 -2.65
CA SER A 495 18.67 -12.35 -4.05
C SER A 495 18.51 -10.84 -4.23
N LEU A 496 17.99 -10.12 -3.22
CA LEU A 496 17.89 -8.65 -3.25
C LEU A 496 19.16 -7.96 -2.76
N TYR A 497 20.02 -8.68 -2.01
CA TYR A 497 21.22 -8.14 -1.37
C TYR A 497 20.99 -6.89 -0.51
N TYR A 498 19.75 -6.69 -0.03
CA TYR A 498 19.34 -5.44 0.58
C TYR A 498 18.21 -5.66 1.62
N PRO A 499 18.46 -6.40 2.71
CA PRO A 499 17.47 -6.58 3.77
C PRO A 499 17.12 -5.25 4.43
N GLU A 500 15.90 -5.15 4.94
CA GLU A 500 15.31 -4.00 5.61
C GLU A 500 16.08 -3.56 6.87
N ASN A 501 16.79 -4.48 7.53
CA ASN A 501 17.68 -4.21 8.65
C ASN A 501 18.67 -3.06 8.39
N GLN A 502 19.16 -2.91 7.15
CA GLN A 502 20.14 -1.88 6.79
C GLN A 502 19.57 -0.45 6.85
N THR A 503 18.26 -0.30 6.61
CA THR A 503 17.56 0.99 6.63
C THR A 503 16.97 1.27 8.01
N PHE A 504 16.30 0.28 8.61
CA PHE A 504 15.48 0.46 9.81
C PHE A 504 16.10 -0.11 11.08
N GLY A 505 17.27 -0.76 10.99
CA GLY A 505 17.96 -1.41 12.10
C GLY A 505 17.37 -2.76 12.52
N LEU A 506 16.07 -2.93 12.27
CA LEU A 506 15.27 -4.13 12.55
C LEU A 506 14.59 -4.62 11.27
N SER A 507 14.06 -5.83 11.34
CA SER A 507 13.32 -6.49 10.26
C SER A 507 12.16 -7.28 10.81
N PHE A 508 11.08 -7.39 10.05
CA PHE A 508 10.03 -8.32 10.43
C PHE A 508 10.52 -9.77 10.40
N ARG A 509 11.62 -10.11 9.69
CA ARG A 509 12.30 -11.40 9.72
C ARG A 509 12.70 -11.77 11.15
N TYR A 510 12.23 -12.92 11.63
CA TYR A 510 12.37 -13.36 13.03
C TYR A 510 11.63 -12.51 14.06
N GLY A 511 10.89 -11.52 13.57
CA GLY A 511 9.83 -10.85 14.27
C GLY A 511 8.71 -11.79 14.69
N THR A 512 7.71 -11.21 15.32
CA THR A 512 6.60 -11.96 15.91
C THR A 512 5.33 -11.57 15.20
N GLN A 513 4.49 -12.54 14.85
CA GLN A 513 3.06 -12.34 14.65
C GLN A 513 2.32 -13.00 15.82
N SER A 514 1.38 -12.29 16.46
CA SER A 514 0.60 -12.82 17.57
C SER A 514 -0.80 -12.21 17.67
N GLY A 515 -1.87 -13.02 17.59
CA GLY A 515 -3.27 -12.71 17.97
C GLY A 515 -4.27 -12.59 16.79
N PRO A 516 -5.63 -12.67 16.98
CA PRO A 516 -6.46 -13.33 18.01
C PRO A 516 -7.13 -14.65 17.54
N HIS A 517 -7.45 -15.54 18.49
CA HIS A 517 -8.58 -16.49 18.40
C HIS A 517 -9.51 -16.19 19.59
N GLU A 518 -10.82 -16.45 19.48
CA GLU A 518 -11.94 -15.87 20.24
C GLU A 518 -11.98 -16.07 21.78
N THR A 519 -10.91 -16.52 22.44
CA THR A 519 -10.96 -16.99 23.85
C THR A 519 -9.81 -16.49 24.74
N TRP A 520 -9.51 -15.19 24.75
CA TRP A 520 -8.45 -14.65 25.61
C TRP A 520 -8.96 -14.21 26.99
N THR A 521 -8.31 -14.72 28.05
CA THR A 521 -8.38 -14.17 29.41
C THR A 521 -7.17 -13.27 29.67
N THR A 522 -7.28 -12.54 30.75
CA THR A 522 -6.48 -11.37 31.07
C THR A 522 -5.02 -11.69 31.48
N GLU A 523 -4.64 -12.95 31.66
CA GLU A 523 -3.40 -13.36 32.36
C GLU A 523 -2.09 -13.28 31.56
N ASN A 524 -2.09 -12.93 30.27
CA ASN A 524 -0.92 -13.09 29.38
C ASN A 524 -0.47 -11.83 28.61
N ALA A 525 -0.63 -10.63 29.20
CA ALA A 525 -0.14 -9.38 28.59
C ALA A 525 1.39 -9.44 28.35
N ARG A 526 1.83 -9.00 27.16
CA ARG A 526 3.25 -9.04 26.75
C ARG A 526 3.88 -7.66 26.94
N GLU A 527 5.04 -7.63 27.58
CA GLU A 527 5.71 -6.41 28.01
C GLU A 527 7.14 -6.34 27.46
N PHE A 528 7.57 -5.12 27.14
CA PHE A 528 8.98 -4.83 26.92
C PHE A 528 9.72 -4.81 28.25
N GLU A 529 10.80 -5.57 28.35
CA GLU A 529 11.78 -5.43 29.43
C GLU A 529 12.86 -4.42 29.00
N ILE A 530 13.06 -3.38 29.81
CA ILE A 530 14.06 -2.34 29.57
C ILE A 530 15.46 -2.92 29.75
N LYS A 531 16.36 -2.67 28.80
CA LYS A 531 17.73 -3.16 28.82
C LYS A 531 18.77 -2.08 29.11
N GLN A 532 18.39 -0.81 28.94
CA GLN A 532 19.27 0.35 29.15
C GLN A 532 18.47 1.58 29.66
N ALA A 533 18.03 1.57 30.90
CA ALA A 533 17.19 2.61 31.52
C ALA A 533 17.86 3.99 31.60
N ASN A 534 19.19 4.03 31.68
CA ASN A 534 19.95 5.29 31.69
C ASN A 534 19.99 5.98 30.31
N HIS A 535 19.49 5.34 29.25
CA HIS A 535 19.44 5.90 27.91
C HIS A 535 18.47 7.08 27.83
N TRP A 536 18.77 8.08 27.00
CA TRP A 536 17.99 9.32 26.93
C TRP A 536 16.53 9.12 26.52
N VAL A 537 16.23 8.04 25.81
CA VAL A 537 14.87 7.64 25.40
C VAL A 537 13.92 7.47 26.60
N PHE A 538 14.46 7.05 27.75
CA PHE A 538 13.67 6.82 28.96
C PHE A 538 13.71 7.98 29.97
N ARG A 539 14.38 9.09 29.65
CA ARG A 539 14.48 10.23 30.58
C ARG A 539 13.09 10.76 30.90
N SER A 540 12.84 11.02 32.18
CA SER A 540 11.62 11.68 32.63
C SER A 540 11.94 12.60 33.80
N ASN A 541 11.27 13.75 33.82
CA ASN A 541 11.26 14.65 34.97
C ASN A 541 10.08 14.36 35.92
N ASP A 542 9.16 13.48 35.52
CA ASP A 542 8.10 12.97 36.39
C ASP A 542 8.67 11.86 37.28
N PRO A 543 8.70 12.04 38.62
CA PRO A 543 9.23 11.04 39.54
C PRO A 543 8.50 9.69 39.46
N ASN A 544 7.27 9.65 38.97
CA ASN A 544 6.49 8.41 38.81
C ASN A 544 6.83 7.63 37.53
N LEU A 545 7.52 8.27 36.58
CA LEU A 545 7.93 7.68 35.29
C LEU A 545 9.42 7.37 35.21
N ILE A 546 10.14 7.44 36.33
CA ILE A 546 11.53 6.97 36.39
C ILE A 546 11.53 5.45 36.27
N VAL A 547 12.39 4.94 35.39
CA VAL A 547 12.54 3.51 35.10
C VAL A 547 13.91 3.00 35.48
N GLN A 548 14.01 1.68 35.67
CA GLN A 548 15.25 0.99 36.00
C GLN A 548 15.54 -0.09 34.96
N ASP A 549 16.80 -0.52 34.89
CA ASP A 549 17.17 -1.67 34.08
C ASP A 549 16.30 -2.86 34.49
N PHE A 550 15.81 -3.59 33.49
CA PHE A 550 14.96 -4.78 33.59
C PHE A 550 13.55 -4.54 34.13
N GLN A 551 13.16 -3.28 34.35
CA GLN A 551 11.76 -2.95 34.56
C GLN A 551 10.97 -3.23 33.27
N LYS A 552 9.76 -3.79 33.43
CA LYS A 552 8.84 -4.05 32.32
C LYS A 552 7.88 -2.89 32.09
N PHE A 553 7.46 -2.74 30.84
CA PHE A 553 6.33 -1.91 30.46
C PHE A 553 5.54 -2.55 29.31
N GLY A 554 4.22 -2.54 29.47
CA GLY A 554 3.31 -3.03 28.45
C GLY A 554 2.84 -1.95 27.50
N LEU A 555 2.55 -2.36 26.27
CA LEU A 555 1.63 -1.67 25.39
C LEU A 555 0.17 -2.19 25.59
N PHE A 556 -0.05 -3.25 26.41
CA PHE A 556 -1.32 -4.00 26.58
C PHE A 556 -1.67 -4.48 28.06
N PHE A 557 -2.95 -4.46 28.55
CA PHE A 557 -3.57 -5.14 29.76
C PHE A 557 -5.12 -5.36 29.59
N LYS A 558 -5.87 -5.64 30.67
CA LYS A 558 -6.98 -6.61 30.81
C LYS A 558 -8.41 -6.06 30.69
N SER A 559 -9.38 -6.93 30.35
CA SER A 559 -10.83 -6.63 30.28
C SER A 559 -11.54 -6.40 31.63
N ASP A 560 -10.83 -6.49 32.77
CA ASP A 560 -11.38 -6.45 34.14
C ASP A 560 -11.00 -5.21 34.97
N GLY A 561 -10.25 -4.25 34.40
CA GLY A 561 -10.23 -2.85 34.89
C GLY A 561 -9.25 -2.46 36.02
N GLN A 562 -8.17 -3.19 36.29
CA GLN A 562 -7.09 -2.71 37.18
C GLN A 562 -5.73 -2.50 36.49
N LEU A 563 -5.00 -1.48 36.97
CA LEU A 563 -3.61 -1.12 36.62
C LEU A 563 -2.67 -1.68 37.70
N ASP A 564 -1.47 -2.13 37.31
CA ASP A 564 -0.28 -1.75 38.08
C ASP A 564 0.20 -0.41 37.48
N ASP A 565 0.75 0.48 38.29
CA ASP A 565 0.89 1.93 38.07
C ASP A 565 1.79 2.36 36.88
N LYS A 566 2.09 1.47 35.91
CA LYS A 566 3.03 1.72 34.81
C LYS A 566 2.71 1.14 33.41
N GLY A 567 1.51 0.64 33.06
CA GLY A 567 1.30 0.11 31.68
C GLY A 567 -0.12 0.10 31.11
N LEU A 568 -0.20 0.25 29.78
CA LEU A 568 -1.39 0.56 28.96
C LEU A 568 -2.06 -0.68 28.35
N THR A 569 -3.27 -0.56 27.77
CA THR A 569 -4.06 -1.67 27.19
C THR A 569 -4.62 -1.47 25.77
N ALA A 570 -4.57 -2.50 24.90
CA ALA A 570 -5.39 -2.65 23.69
C ALA A 570 -5.44 -4.13 23.20
N PRO A 571 -6.56 -4.61 22.61
CA PRO A 571 -6.66 -5.92 21.98
C PRO A 571 -6.18 -5.83 20.52
N GLY A 572 -4.88 -5.93 20.29
CA GLY A 572 -4.31 -5.96 18.93
C GLY A 572 -3.67 -7.30 18.63
N SER A 573 -3.75 -7.76 17.39
CA SER A 573 -2.67 -8.60 16.86
C SER A 573 -1.36 -7.82 17.04
N THR A 574 -0.26 -8.45 17.41
CA THR A 574 1.05 -7.84 17.52
C THR A 574 1.91 -8.34 16.38
N GLU A 575 2.29 -7.43 15.48
CA GLU A 575 3.41 -7.68 14.58
C GLU A 575 4.57 -6.79 15.00
N GLY A 576 5.72 -7.41 15.20
CA GLY A 576 6.90 -6.73 15.68
C GLY A 576 8.17 -7.13 14.95
N ASP A 577 9.07 -6.16 14.84
CA ASP A 577 10.36 -6.28 14.17
C ASP A 577 11.44 -6.75 15.15
N SER A 578 12.44 -7.45 14.61
CA SER A 578 13.51 -8.11 15.33
C SER A 578 14.89 -7.86 14.70
N LEU A 579 15.91 -8.33 15.41
CA LEU A 579 17.23 -8.60 14.89
C LEU A 579 17.83 -9.83 15.60
N LEU A 580 18.91 -10.39 15.06
CA LEU A 580 19.69 -11.43 15.74
C LEU A 580 20.59 -10.84 16.81
N PHE A 581 20.38 -11.22 18.08
CA PHE A 581 21.15 -10.73 19.22
C PHE A 581 21.76 -11.83 20.08
N LYS A 582 22.73 -11.43 20.90
CA LYS A 582 23.33 -12.20 22.01
C LYS A 582 23.15 -11.46 23.33
N CYS A 583 23.20 -12.18 24.45
CA CYS A 583 23.10 -11.59 25.78
C CYS A 583 24.44 -11.57 26.51
N GLU A 584 24.61 -10.61 27.42
CA GLU A 584 25.71 -10.55 28.38
C GLU A 584 25.79 -11.86 29.20
N GLY A 585 26.98 -12.46 29.31
CA GLY A 585 27.16 -13.72 30.02
C GLY A 585 26.62 -14.97 29.29
N GLY A 586 26.12 -14.83 28.06
CA GLY A 586 25.52 -15.92 27.28
C GLY A 586 24.07 -16.17 27.67
N CYS A 587 23.28 -16.67 26.71
CA CYS A 587 21.89 -17.09 26.93
C CYS A 587 21.59 -18.30 26.02
N LEU A 588 20.90 -19.32 26.55
CA LEU A 588 20.47 -20.51 25.82
C LEU A 588 19.21 -20.18 25.02
N VAL A 589 19.28 -20.41 23.69
CA VAL A 589 18.19 -20.13 22.75
C VAL A 589 16.90 -20.88 23.13
N SER A 590 17.01 -22.06 23.77
CA SER A 590 15.91 -22.97 24.10
C SER A 590 15.08 -22.60 25.33
N SER A 591 15.58 -21.73 26.22
CA SER A 591 14.87 -21.37 27.47
C SER A 591 14.63 -19.86 27.50
N GLY A 592 13.39 -19.44 27.19
CA GLY A 592 13.02 -18.02 27.10
C GLY A 592 13.45 -17.15 28.29
N GLU A 593 13.48 -17.77 29.48
CA GLU A 593 13.85 -17.15 30.77
C GLU A 593 15.34 -16.77 30.89
N ASP A 594 16.22 -17.27 30.02
CA ASP A 594 17.67 -17.02 30.12
C ASP A 594 18.11 -15.64 29.57
N THR A 595 17.14 -14.79 29.20
CA THR A 595 17.35 -13.41 28.73
C THR A 595 17.03 -12.34 29.78
N HIS A 596 16.46 -12.75 30.92
CA HIS A 596 16.07 -11.87 32.02
C HIS A 596 17.31 -11.31 32.72
N ASN A 597 17.29 -10.02 33.08
CA ASN A 597 18.38 -9.32 33.77
C ASN A 597 19.71 -9.30 33.02
N LYS A 598 19.68 -9.47 31.69
CA LYS A 598 20.87 -9.40 30.83
C LYS A 598 20.72 -8.31 29.80
N LYS A 599 21.83 -7.60 29.56
CA LYS A 599 21.98 -6.70 28.42
C LYS A 599 22.09 -7.51 27.13
N MET A 600 21.73 -6.88 26.01
CA MET A 600 21.66 -7.51 24.70
C MET A 600 22.48 -6.72 23.69
N PHE A 601 23.09 -7.44 22.76
CA PHE A 601 23.97 -6.88 21.74
C PHE A 601 23.62 -7.48 20.37
N ALA A 602 23.47 -6.63 19.37
CA ALA A 602 23.25 -7.05 17.99
C ALA A 602 24.44 -7.87 17.47
N THR A 603 24.17 -8.90 16.68
CA THR A 603 25.21 -9.77 16.11
C THR A 603 25.67 -9.36 14.70
N GLY A 604 24.83 -8.61 13.98
CA GLY A 604 25.04 -8.25 12.57
C GLY A 604 24.90 -9.42 11.58
N LYS A 605 24.56 -10.64 12.03
CA LYS A 605 24.42 -11.84 11.18
C LYS A 605 23.29 -11.73 10.15
N ASP A 606 22.26 -10.97 10.46
CA ASP A 606 21.11 -10.63 9.61
C ASP A 606 21.26 -9.29 8.89
N LEU A 607 22.47 -8.71 8.92
CA LEU A 607 22.79 -7.38 8.39
C LEU A 607 22.13 -6.21 9.15
N SER A 608 21.68 -6.44 10.38
CA SER A 608 21.45 -5.33 11.31
C SER A 608 22.76 -4.60 11.65
N PRO A 609 22.71 -3.27 11.89
CA PRO A 609 23.83 -2.52 12.44
C PRO A 609 24.34 -3.18 13.72
N ILE A 610 25.60 -3.56 13.74
CA ILE A 610 26.20 -4.13 14.95
C ILE A 610 26.30 -3.08 16.08
N SER A 611 26.28 -1.79 15.70
CA SER A 611 26.16 -0.64 16.59
C SER A 611 24.74 -0.40 17.12
N PHE A 612 23.75 -1.22 16.72
CA PHE A 612 22.37 -1.08 17.19
C PHE A 612 22.30 -1.30 18.70
N GLN A 613 21.84 -0.28 19.42
CA GLN A 613 21.64 -0.30 20.86
C GLN A 613 20.25 -0.85 21.14
N ILE A 614 20.19 -2.07 21.68
CA ILE A 614 18.95 -2.70 22.14
C ILE A 614 18.55 -2.05 23.46
N LEU A 615 17.46 -1.28 23.44
CA LEU A 615 16.96 -0.50 24.57
C LEU A 615 15.86 -1.21 25.35
N ALA A 616 15.02 -1.96 24.66
CA ALA A 616 14.06 -2.86 25.28
C ALA A 616 13.79 -4.10 24.41
N TYR A 617 13.37 -5.18 25.05
CA TYR A 617 13.09 -6.46 24.41
C TYR A 617 11.82 -7.09 24.95
N LEU A 618 11.00 -7.64 24.07
CA LEU A 618 9.80 -8.39 24.42
C LEU A 618 9.94 -9.82 23.88
N ASP A 619 9.88 -10.79 24.81
CA ASP A 619 9.90 -12.21 24.49
C ASP A 619 8.48 -12.70 24.16
N ALA A 620 8.26 -13.04 22.89
CA ALA A 620 6.98 -13.56 22.43
C ALA A 620 6.94 -15.10 22.30
N ARG A 621 8.05 -15.81 22.56
CA ARG A 621 8.18 -17.26 22.31
C ARG A 621 7.23 -18.12 23.14
N ASN A 622 6.84 -17.66 24.32
CA ASN A 622 5.91 -18.36 25.20
C ASN A 622 4.43 -18.05 24.88
N SER A 623 4.10 -17.62 23.65
CA SER A 623 2.72 -17.36 23.22
C SER A 623 2.10 -18.59 22.58
N VAL A 624 0.85 -18.89 22.95
CA VAL A 624 0.08 -20.07 22.52
C VAL A 624 -0.11 -20.08 20.99
N ASN A 625 -0.09 -18.90 20.35
CA ASN A 625 -0.17 -18.71 18.90
C ASN A 625 1.03 -17.86 18.40
N TYR A 626 2.23 -18.16 18.91
CA TYR A 626 3.46 -17.55 18.42
C TYR A 626 3.78 -18.08 17.02
N GLU A 627 3.68 -17.20 16.02
CA GLU A 627 4.22 -17.49 14.69
C GLU A 627 5.41 -16.56 14.41
N ARG A 628 6.52 -17.19 14.01
CA ARG A 628 7.64 -16.46 13.42
C ARG A 628 7.31 -16.20 11.97
N SER A 629 7.44 -14.96 11.55
CA SER A 629 7.31 -14.51 10.17
C SER A 629 8.33 -15.15 9.18
N GLY A 630 9.27 -15.98 9.66
CA GLY A 630 10.33 -16.61 8.85
C GLY A 630 11.02 -17.82 9.52
N HIS A 631 11.82 -18.54 8.71
CA HIS A 631 12.52 -19.82 8.98
C HIS A 631 13.17 -19.97 10.37
N SER A 632 13.45 -21.23 10.75
CA SER A 632 14.25 -21.60 11.94
C SER A 632 15.49 -20.71 12.08
N SER A 633 15.58 -19.99 13.20
CA SER A 633 16.78 -19.24 13.58
C SER A 633 18.00 -20.17 13.51
N PRO A 634 19.19 -19.68 13.12
CA PRO A 634 20.44 -20.38 13.45
C PRO A 634 20.41 -20.79 14.92
N THR A 635 20.85 -22.00 15.24
CA THR A 635 20.67 -22.67 16.54
C THR A 635 21.24 -21.93 17.75
N ASP A 636 21.97 -20.83 17.54
CA ASP A 636 22.82 -20.18 18.54
C ASP A 636 22.47 -18.70 18.81
N ASP A 637 21.53 -18.07 18.09
CA ASP A 637 21.17 -16.65 18.30
C ASP A 637 19.68 -16.45 18.67
N HIS A 638 19.42 -15.44 19.52
CA HIS A 638 18.09 -15.12 20.02
C HIS A 638 17.32 -14.16 19.09
N THR A 639 15.98 -14.26 19.14
CA THR A 639 15.04 -13.45 18.36
C THR A 639 13.83 -13.05 19.21
N GLY A 640 13.13 -11.98 18.82
CA GLY A 640 11.95 -11.44 19.51
C GLY A 640 11.74 -9.97 19.18
N ILE A 641 10.78 -9.30 19.82
CA ILE A 641 10.47 -7.91 19.45
C ILE A 641 11.48 -6.99 20.13
N VAL A 642 12.13 -6.11 19.36
CA VAL A 642 13.23 -5.26 19.83
C VAL A 642 12.86 -3.80 19.64
N MET A 643 13.17 -2.96 20.63
CA MET A 643 13.16 -1.50 20.50
C MET A 643 14.60 -1.00 20.64
N GLY A 644 15.00 -0.04 19.80
CA GLY A 644 16.33 0.53 19.93
C GLY A 644 16.68 1.64 18.95
N VAL A 645 17.97 1.95 18.91
CA VAL A 645 18.54 3.02 18.06
C VAL A 645 19.85 2.58 17.43
N PHE A 646 20.15 3.11 16.24
CA PHE A 646 21.50 3.09 15.68
C PHE A 646 21.79 4.40 14.95
N GLU A 647 23.07 4.59 14.60
CA GLU A 647 23.52 5.74 13.84
C GLU A 647 24.22 5.29 12.55
N ASN A 648 23.84 5.92 11.43
CA ASN A 648 24.48 5.80 10.13
C ASN A 648 24.59 7.20 9.52
N ASN A 649 25.34 8.06 10.22
CA ASN A 649 25.34 9.53 10.14
C ASN A 649 24.03 10.19 10.63
N GLY A 650 22.89 9.74 10.13
CA GLY A 650 21.57 9.98 10.70
C GLY A 650 21.31 9.04 11.88
N MET A 651 20.49 9.46 12.84
CA MET A 651 20.02 8.58 13.91
C MET A 651 18.68 7.97 13.52
N VAL A 652 18.57 6.65 13.67
CA VAL A 652 17.34 5.90 13.41
C VAL A 652 16.87 5.28 14.72
N PHE A 653 15.68 5.68 15.18
CA PHE A 653 14.94 5.01 16.24
C PHE A 653 13.93 4.06 15.61
N ASN A 654 13.87 2.84 16.14
CA ASN A 654 12.84 1.87 15.77
C ASN A 654 12.18 1.29 17.03
N GLY A 655 10.86 1.49 17.12
CA GLY A 655 9.99 1.03 18.20
C GLY A 655 9.66 -0.46 18.13
N GLY A 656 9.85 -1.09 16.97
CA GLY A 656 9.75 -2.53 16.75
C GLY A 656 8.35 -3.13 16.90
N LEU A 657 7.30 -2.34 17.12
CA LEU A 657 5.92 -2.82 17.22
C LEU A 657 4.98 -1.78 16.62
N TYR A 658 3.91 -2.18 15.93
CA TYR A 658 3.06 -1.18 15.28
C TYR A 658 2.12 -0.39 16.20
N ASP A 659 1.89 -0.81 17.45
CA ASP A 659 0.78 -0.32 18.29
C ASP A 659 1.10 0.89 19.21
N TRP A 660 2.03 1.76 18.79
CA TRP A 660 2.46 2.93 19.58
C TRP A 660 1.36 3.98 19.80
N GLN A 661 0.32 4.01 18.97
CA GLN A 661 -0.82 4.93 19.12
C GLN A 661 -1.51 4.75 20.48
N ASN A 662 -1.52 3.53 21.02
CA ASN A 662 -2.14 3.25 22.31
C ASN A 662 -1.48 4.05 23.44
N GLY A 663 -0.17 4.29 23.32
CA GLY A 663 0.61 5.21 24.14
C GLY A 663 -0.01 6.60 24.23
N LEU A 664 -0.32 7.16 23.08
CA LEU A 664 -0.77 8.55 22.95
C LEU A 664 -2.26 8.71 23.29
N VAL A 665 -3.10 7.75 22.89
CA VAL A 665 -4.55 7.77 23.14
C VAL A 665 -4.88 7.69 24.62
N HIS A 666 -4.07 7.00 25.41
CA HIS A 666 -4.31 6.75 26.84
C HIS A 666 -3.53 7.68 27.78
N GLU A 667 -3.07 8.84 27.32
CA GLU A 667 -2.57 9.89 28.22
C GLU A 667 -3.71 10.38 29.13
N LYS A 668 -3.53 10.29 30.45
CA LYS A 668 -4.56 10.65 31.43
C LYS A 668 -4.45 12.12 31.82
N ASN A 669 -5.50 12.92 31.60
CA ASN A 669 -5.53 14.35 31.93
C ASN A 669 -4.35 15.15 31.35
N GLY A 670 -3.79 14.70 30.22
CA GLY A 670 -2.61 15.31 29.60
C GLY A 670 -1.26 14.87 30.19
N ASN A 671 -1.24 13.99 31.20
CA ASN A 671 -0.01 13.43 31.75
C ASN A 671 0.50 12.28 30.86
N PRO A 672 1.78 12.31 30.44
CA PRO A 672 2.40 11.20 29.73
C PRO A 672 2.38 9.90 30.53
N ASN A 673 2.33 8.78 29.83
CA ASN A 673 2.71 7.47 30.38
C ASN A 673 4.12 7.12 29.83
N ILE A 674 4.68 5.98 30.23
CA ILE A 674 6.02 5.58 29.77
C ILE A 674 6.14 5.52 28.23
N VAL A 675 5.10 5.02 27.55
CA VAL A 675 5.09 4.86 26.09
C VAL A 675 5.06 6.22 25.41
N SER A 676 4.15 7.11 25.82
CA SER A 676 4.10 8.45 25.23
C SER A 676 5.33 9.29 25.60
N ASN A 677 5.89 9.12 26.81
CA ASN A 677 7.16 9.74 27.20
C ASN A 677 8.31 9.32 26.27
N ILE A 678 8.40 8.04 25.90
CA ILE A 678 9.36 7.55 24.89
C ILE A 678 9.13 8.22 23.54
N VAL A 679 7.88 8.27 23.05
CA VAL A 679 7.54 8.93 21.78
C VAL A 679 7.99 10.38 21.77
N TRP A 680 7.66 11.14 22.82
CA TRP A 680 8.01 12.56 22.92
C TRP A 680 9.52 12.76 23.06
N ASN A 681 10.22 11.98 23.87
CA ASN A 681 11.69 12.06 23.96
C ASN A 681 12.37 11.84 22.61
N VAL A 682 11.92 10.85 21.85
CA VAL A 682 12.45 10.54 20.51
C VAL A 682 12.18 11.69 19.55
N ILE A 683 10.93 12.17 19.46
CA ILE A 683 10.59 13.27 18.56
C ILE A 683 11.36 14.55 18.93
N GLU A 684 11.41 14.91 20.21
CA GLU A 684 12.12 16.10 20.69
C GLU A 684 13.62 16.04 20.43
N LYS A 685 14.24 14.87 20.60
CA LYS A 685 15.67 14.69 20.33
C LYS A 685 15.97 14.72 18.84
N LEU A 686 15.18 14.04 18.03
CA LEU A 686 15.48 13.83 16.61
C LEU A 686 15.04 14.98 15.71
N LYS A 687 14.10 15.84 16.14
CA LYS A 687 13.68 17.03 15.38
C LYS A 687 14.73 18.16 15.39
N GLN A 688 15.72 18.11 16.29
CA GLN A 688 16.70 19.19 16.45
C GLN A 688 17.56 19.35 15.20
N PRO A 689 17.63 20.56 14.59
CA PRO A 689 18.36 20.79 13.36
C PRO A 689 19.85 20.55 13.56
N LYS A 690 20.47 19.86 12.59
CA LYS A 690 21.93 19.69 12.52
C LYS A 690 22.55 20.75 11.61
N ALA A 691 23.64 21.35 12.05
CA ALA A 691 24.46 22.23 11.21
C ALA A 691 25.09 21.45 10.05
N ALA A 692 25.50 22.15 8.99
CA ALA A 692 26.11 21.52 7.81
C ALA A 692 27.35 20.67 8.15
N VAL A 693 28.17 21.14 9.08
CA VAL A 693 29.34 20.39 9.58
C VAL A 693 28.90 19.11 10.30
N GLN A 694 27.88 19.17 11.17
CA GLN A 694 27.36 18.00 11.88
C GLN A 694 26.74 16.97 10.92
N LYS A 695 26.10 17.41 9.83
CA LYS A 695 25.60 16.53 8.77
C LYS A 695 26.72 15.90 7.95
N ALA A 696 27.87 16.57 7.82
CA ALA A 696 29.04 16.04 7.14
C ALA A 696 29.87 15.10 8.04
N THR A 697 29.85 15.29 9.37
CA THR A 697 30.59 14.47 10.33
C THR A 697 29.95 13.08 10.46
N THR A 698 30.68 12.06 10.04
CA THR A 698 30.26 10.66 10.08
C THR A 698 31.25 9.80 10.84
N ALA A 699 30.75 8.72 11.45
CA ALA A 699 31.60 7.74 12.11
C ALA A 699 32.33 6.87 11.07
N VAL A 700 33.58 6.55 11.38
CA VAL A 700 34.38 5.55 10.67
C VAL A 700 34.60 4.38 11.61
N TYR A 701 34.28 3.19 11.12
CA TYR A 701 34.34 1.93 11.84
C TYR A 701 35.50 1.08 11.34
N GLN A 702 36.18 0.39 12.24
CA GLN A 702 37.26 -0.53 11.93
C GLN A 702 36.72 -1.97 11.86
N TYR A 703 37.24 -2.72 10.89
CA TYR A 703 36.96 -4.13 10.67
C TYR A 703 38.26 -4.89 10.45
N SER A 704 38.29 -6.15 10.87
CA SER A 704 39.42 -7.06 10.65
C SER A 704 38.98 -8.34 9.95
N ASP A 705 39.84 -8.97 9.15
CA ASP A 705 39.51 -10.25 8.52
C ASP A 705 39.48 -11.39 9.57
N LYS A 706 38.42 -12.20 9.58
CA LYS A 706 38.22 -13.34 10.48
C LYS A 706 38.80 -14.61 9.86
N ASN A 707 39.69 -15.30 10.59
CA ASN A 707 40.36 -16.56 10.23
C ASN A 707 41.57 -16.51 9.27
N TRP A 708 42.32 -15.40 9.20
CA TRP A 708 43.62 -15.40 8.48
C TRP A 708 44.80 -15.66 9.43
N ASN A 709 45.33 -16.88 9.42
CA ASN A 709 46.25 -17.44 10.42
C ASN A 709 47.69 -16.86 10.43
N ALA A 710 47.95 -15.70 9.82
CA ALA A 710 49.28 -15.10 9.85
C ALA A 710 49.25 -13.58 10.07
N TYR A 711 48.38 -12.82 9.39
CA TYR A 711 48.35 -11.35 9.47
C TYR A 711 46.93 -10.80 9.23
N GLN A 712 46.31 -10.21 10.26
CA GLN A 712 45.02 -9.54 10.13
C GLN A 712 45.13 -8.31 9.21
N SER A 713 44.22 -8.20 8.26
CA SER A 713 43.98 -6.96 7.51
C SER A 713 43.07 -6.05 8.29
N LEU A 714 43.29 -4.74 8.22
CA LEU A 714 42.43 -3.73 8.84
C LEU A 714 41.76 -2.91 7.76
N TYR A 715 40.45 -2.78 7.85
CA TYR A 715 39.60 -2.06 6.92
C TYR A 715 38.76 -1.02 7.66
N TYR A 716 38.68 0.20 7.10
CA TYR A 716 37.91 1.31 7.67
C TYR A 716 36.75 1.66 6.75
N SER A 717 35.54 1.70 7.31
CA SER A 717 34.30 1.93 6.57
C SER A 717 33.37 2.90 7.28
N ARG A 718 32.59 3.66 6.51
CA ARG A 718 31.50 4.52 7.03
C ARG A 718 30.19 3.74 7.27
N ILE A 719 30.15 2.46 6.90
CA ILE A 719 28.95 1.62 6.96
C ILE A 719 29.03 0.75 8.23
N PRO A 720 28.08 0.85 9.18
CA PRO A 720 28.12 0.12 10.46
C PRO A 720 27.62 -1.33 10.41
N PHE A 721 27.26 -1.86 9.24
CA PHE A 721 26.60 -3.16 9.06
C PHE A 721 27.23 -3.98 7.94
N LEU A 722 28.56 -3.98 7.83
CA LEU A 722 29.21 -4.85 6.87
C LEU A 722 28.80 -6.32 7.10
N PRO A 723 28.24 -7.06 6.11
CA PRO A 723 28.06 -8.50 6.19
C PRO A 723 29.22 -9.22 6.86
N GLN A 724 28.88 -10.15 7.77
CA GLN A 724 29.88 -11.05 8.36
C GLN A 724 30.65 -11.83 7.31
N SER A 725 30.11 -11.95 6.09
CA SER A 725 30.83 -12.45 4.94
C SER A 725 30.43 -11.73 3.64
N PHE A 726 31.43 -11.40 2.81
CA PHE A 726 31.20 -10.84 1.46
C PHE A 726 31.93 -11.64 0.40
N TYR A 727 31.39 -11.60 -0.81
CA TYR A 727 32.14 -12.01 -1.98
C TYR A 727 33.10 -10.90 -2.40
N ARG A 728 34.40 -11.16 -2.30
CA ARG A 728 35.45 -10.33 -2.91
C ARG A 728 36.23 -11.22 -3.87
N ASN A 729 36.18 -10.91 -5.16
CA ASN A 729 36.79 -11.72 -6.22
C ASN A 729 36.37 -13.21 -6.20
N GLY A 730 35.10 -13.50 -5.89
CA GLY A 730 34.57 -14.87 -5.83
C GLY A 730 34.87 -15.64 -4.54
N LEU A 731 35.63 -15.06 -3.60
CA LEU A 731 35.91 -15.63 -2.29
C LEU A 731 34.99 -15.02 -1.22
N ILE A 732 34.51 -15.86 -0.31
CA ILE A 732 33.77 -15.43 0.88
C ILE A 732 34.80 -15.01 1.93
N ILE A 733 34.90 -13.71 2.21
CA ILE A 733 35.78 -13.17 3.26
C ILE A 733 34.93 -12.84 4.47
N GLU A 734 35.29 -13.40 5.62
CA GLU A 734 34.65 -13.07 6.90
C GLU A 734 35.32 -11.87 7.57
N TYR A 735 34.52 -11.02 8.21
CA TYR A 735 34.99 -9.83 8.94
C TYR A 735 34.55 -9.85 10.40
N ASP A 736 35.45 -9.44 11.29
CA ASP A 736 35.15 -9.01 12.64
C ASP A 736 34.99 -7.49 12.67
N TYR A 737 34.03 -7.00 13.44
CA TYR A 737 33.85 -5.58 13.71
C TYR A 737 34.67 -5.21 14.94
N ASP A 738 35.69 -4.38 14.75
CA ASP A 738 36.61 -4.00 15.83
C ASP A 738 36.09 -2.81 16.64
N GLY A 739 35.14 -2.04 16.08
CA GLY A 739 34.48 -0.93 16.78
C GLY A 739 34.51 0.40 16.03
N PHE A 740 34.07 1.44 16.73
CA PHE A 740 34.25 2.82 16.32
C PHE A 740 35.75 3.17 16.31
N ALA A 741 36.26 3.71 15.22
CA ALA A 741 37.65 4.14 15.10
C ALA A 741 37.80 5.64 15.39
N PHE A 742 37.10 6.47 14.62
CA PHE A 742 37.13 7.93 14.71
C PHE A 742 35.98 8.54 13.89
N TYR A 743 35.71 9.83 14.06
CA TYR A 743 34.85 10.57 13.14
C TYR A 743 35.63 11.06 11.92
N ALA A 744 34.97 11.35 10.80
CA ALA A 744 35.55 12.00 9.63
C ALA A 744 34.46 12.78 8.88
N TYR A 745 34.82 13.51 7.83
CA TYR A 745 33.82 14.17 6.98
C TYR A 745 33.48 13.30 5.77
N ASP A 746 32.19 13.14 5.47
CA ASP A 746 31.71 12.32 4.36
C ASP A 746 31.76 13.04 2.99
N ARG A 747 31.97 14.36 3.02
CA ARG A 747 32.04 15.28 1.88
C ARG A 747 33.07 16.36 2.12
N LEU A 748 33.47 17.04 1.05
CA LEU A 748 34.41 18.14 1.11
C LEU A 748 33.85 19.32 1.93
N LEU A 749 34.59 19.72 2.96
CA LEU A 749 34.39 20.97 3.68
C LEU A 749 35.57 21.92 3.45
N PRO A 750 35.41 23.24 3.63
CA PRO A 750 36.50 24.21 3.52
C PRO A 750 37.73 23.79 4.34
N GLY A 751 38.90 23.70 3.70
CA GLY A 751 40.16 23.33 4.35
C GLY A 751 40.42 21.83 4.54
N THR A 752 39.43 20.97 4.27
CA THR A 752 39.62 19.50 4.27
C THR A 752 40.13 19.01 2.92
N VAL A 753 40.79 17.84 2.92
CA VAL A 753 41.27 17.14 1.73
C VAL A 753 40.69 15.73 1.67
N PRO A 754 40.54 15.13 0.48
CA PRO A 754 40.15 13.72 0.37
C PRO A 754 41.24 12.82 0.93
N ILE A 755 40.81 11.80 1.69
CA ILE A 755 41.64 10.68 2.11
C ILE A 755 41.32 9.51 1.20
N TYR A 756 42.26 9.16 0.33
CA TYR A 756 42.12 8.10 -0.66
C TYR A 756 42.32 6.74 -0.02
N GLN A 757 41.43 5.80 -0.33
CA GLN A 757 41.61 4.39 -0.01
C GLN A 757 42.38 3.70 -1.14
N TYR A 758 43.43 3.00 -0.76
CA TYR A 758 44.18 2.11 -1.62
C TYR A 758 43.98 0.67 -1.15
N GLN A 759 43.91 -0.26 -2.09
CA GLN A 759 43.82 -1.69 -1.80
C GLN A 759 44.85 -2.50 -2.60
N VAL A 760 45.36 -3.58 -2.01
CA VAL A 760 46.21 -4.57 -2.71
C VAL A 760 45.83 -5.97 -2.24
N GLN A 761 45.88 -6.95 -3.14
CA GLN A 761 45.76 -8.35 -2.80
C GLN A 761 47.15 -8.97 -2.70
N ASP A 762 47.46 -9.57 -1.56
CA ASP A 762 48.70 -10.30 -1.36
C ASP A 762 48.67 -11.68 -2.02
N SER A 763 49.86 -12.26 -2.15
CA SER A 763 50.05 -13.60 -2.71
C SER A 763 49.35 -14.72 -1.92
N ASP A 764 49.05 -14.52 -0.63
CA ASP A 764 48.27 -15.46 0.17
C ASP A 764 46.77 -15.35 -0.09
N GLY A 765 46.32 -14.27 -0.75
CA GLY A 765 44.93 -13.94 -1.03
C GLY A 765 44.34 -12.85 -0.13
N GLY A 766 45.07 -12.42 0.91
CA GLY A 766 44.66 -11.39 1.86
C GLY A 766 44.61 -10.00 1.21
N GLN A 767 43.81 -9.09 1.76
CA GLN A 767 43.61 -7.76 1.18
C GLN A 767 44.10 -6.69 2.14
N ARG A 768 45.04 -5.85 1.71
CA ARG A 768 45.56 -4.76 2.55
C ARG A 768 44.96 -3.43 2.13
N PHE A 769 44.84 -2.54 3.10
CA PHE A 769 44.30 -1.20 2.91
C PHE A 769 45.27 -0.15 3.41
N MET A 770 45.37 0.94 2.66
CA MET A 770 46.09 2.14 3.05
C MET A 770 45.20 3.35 2.80
N TYR A 771 45.21 4.29 3.74
CA TYR A 771 44.46 5.55 3.68
C TYR A 771 45.46 6.70 3.66
N SER A 772 45.44 7.49 2.60
CA SER A 772 46.41 8.56 2.41
C SER A 772 45.77 9.83 1.84
N PRO A 773 46.15 11.03 2.33
CA PRO A 773 45.77 12.27 1.69
C PRO A 773 46.47 12.47 0.32
N ASN A 774 47.55 11.73 0.06
CA ASN A 774 48.29 11.84 -1.19
C ASN A 774 47.64 10.96 -2.27
N GLN A 775 47.37 11.56 -3.43
CA GLN A 775 46.91 10.83 -4.60
C GLN A 775 48.13 10.31 -5.40
N PHE A 776 48.58 9.09 -5.12
CA PHE A 776 49.72 8.45 -5.79
C PHE A 776 49.42 8.08 -7.26
N CYS A 777 48.16 7.80 -7.58
CA CYS A 777 47.67 7.58 -8.94
C CYS A 777 46.20 7.95 -9.07
N ALA A 778 45.71 8.04 -10.32
CA ALA A 778 44.31 8.34 -10.60
C ALA A 778 43.36 7.32 -9.96
N THR A 779 42.18 7.76 -9.55
CA THR A 779 41.12 6.86 -9.05
C THR A 779 40.76 5.83 -10.12
N GLY A 780 40.63 4.56 -9.71
CA GLY A 780 40.37 3.44 -10.62
C GLY A 780 41.61 2.90 -11.33
N SER A 781 42.81 3.31 -10.92
CA SER A 781 44.08 2.83 -11.49
C SER A 781 45.03 2.27 -10.42
N SER A 782 46.03 1.51 -10.87
CA SER A 782 47.04 0.91 -9.99
C SER A 782 48.39 1.61 -10.11
N CYS A 783 49.07 1.81 -8.99
CA CYS A 783 50.43 2.35 -8.90
C CYS A 783 51.15 1.76 -7.69
N LEU A 784 52.46 1.52 -7.82
CA LEU A 784 53.28 1.00 -6.72
C LEU A 784 52.73 -0.30 -6.08
N GLY A 785 52.01 -1.12 -6.86
CA GLY A 785 51.35 -2.34 -6.39
C GLY A 785 49.97 -2.13 -5.74
N TRP A 786 49.51 -0.89 -5.58
CA TRP A 786 48.23 -0.55 -4.94
C TRP A 786 47.21 -0.04 -5.96
N TYR A 787 45.95 -0.46 -5.83
CA TYR A 787 44.82 0.06 -6.60
C TYR A 787 44.13 1.19 -5.84
N ASN A 788 43.92 2.35 -6.49
CA ASN A 788 43.26 3.50 -5.88
C ASN A 788 41.72 3.39 -6.02
N ASN A 789 41.02 3.15 -4.92
CA ASN A 789 39.56 3.08 -4.86
C ASN A 789 38.88 4.46 -4.90
N GLY A 790 39.64 5.55 -4.71
CA GLY A 790 39.13 6.92 -4.64
C GLY A 790 38.97 7.44 -3.21
N PRO A 791 38.39 8.65 -3.05
CA PRO A 791 38.16 9.25 -1.74
C PRO A 791 37.23 8.40 -0.86
N SER A 792 37.70 8.02 0.32
CA SER A 792 36.93 7.28 1.32
C SER A 792 36.17 8.21 2.27
N PHE A 793 36.85 9.27 2.72
CA PHE A 793 36.36 10.35 3.58
C PHE A 793 37.25 11.59 3.41
N TYR A 794 36.94 12.68 4.12
CA TYR A 794 37.66 13.94 4.11
C TYR A 794 38.13 14.29 5.52
N ALA A 795 39.33 14.89 5.62
CA ALA A 795 39.97 15.26 6.88
C ALA A 795 40.89 16.49 6.68
N TYR A 796 41.37 17.08 7.76
CA TYR A 796 42.37 18.16 7.69
C TYR A 796 43.80 17.59 7.63
N LEU A 797 44.72 18.32 6.98
CA LEU A 797 46.15 17.97 6.96
C LEU A 797 46.93 18.49 8.17
N SER A 798 46.34 19.42 8.92
CA SER A 798 46.94 20.02 10.10
C SER A 798 45.89 20.20 11.19
N GLN A 799 46.34 20.26 12.45
CA GLN A 799 45.50 20.46 13.62
C GLN A 799 44.63 21.72 13.47
N GLN A 800 43.32 21.55 13.58
CA GLN A 800 42.33 22.63 13.68
C GLN A 800 41.62 22.58 15.05
N PRO A 801 40.99 23.68 15.52
CA PRO A 801 40.11 23.63 16.69
C PRO A 801 39.02 22.56 16.53
N GLY A 802 38.78 21.76 17.59
CA GLY A 802 37.79 20.67 17.57
C GLY A 802 38.19 19.44 16.75
N THR A 803 39.47 19.29 16.42
CA THR A 803 39.99 18.09 15.74
C THR A 803 40.99 17.35 16.62
N ILE A 804 41.19 16.07 16.34
CA ILE A 804 42.20 15.20 16.95
C ILE A 804 43.08 14.58 15.85
N PRO A 805 44.38 14.33 16.12
CA PRO A 805 45.23 13.62 15.18
C PRO A 805 44.79 12.16 15.07
N VAL A 806 44.85 11.60 13.86
CA VAL A 806 44.83 10.15 13.63
C VAL A 806 46.24 9.73 13.25
N TYR A 807 46.86 8.93 14.12
CA TYR A 807 48.20 8.40 13.90
C TYR A 807 48.14 7.22 12.94
N SER A 808 49.09 7.18 12.01
CA SER A 808 49.31 6.01 11.16
C SER A 808 50.45 5.16 11.69
N TYR A 809 50.21 3.87 11.77
CA TYR A 809 51.21 2.89 12.13
C TYR A 809 51.43 1.92 10.98
N SER A 810 52.66 1.51 10.75
CA SER A 810 52.99 0.55 9.69
C SER A 810 53.80 -0.64 10.20
N VAL A 811 53.70 -1.74 9.48
CA VAL A 811 54.55 -2.93 9.64
C VAL A 811 54.95 -3.40 8.26
N ASP A 812 56.25 -3.53 8.00
CA ASP A 812 56.77 -3.89 6.67
C ASP A 812 57.11 -5.39 6.52
N SER A 813 57.01 -6.21 7.57
CA SER A 813 57.41 -7.63 7.53
C SER A 813 56.35 -8.58 8.08
N PRO A 814 56.03 -9.69 7.36
CA PRO A 814 56.44 -10.04 5.99
C PRO A 814 55.58 -9.35 4.91
N VAL A 815 54.58 -8.55 5.32
CA VAL A 815 53.65 -7.87 4.43
C VAL A 815 53.35 -6.47 4.98
N GLN A 816 53.30 -5.47 4.10
CA GLN A 816 52.99 -4.10 4.47
C GLN A 816 51.55 -3.95 4.98
N ARG A 817 51.39 -3.48 6.23
CA ARG A 817 50.10 -3.25 6.88
C ARG A 817 50.03 -1.86 7.49
N PHE A 818 48.82 -1.30 7.55
CA PHE A 818 48.57 0.01 8.14
C PHE A 818 47.46 -0.05 9.19
N LEU A 819 47.64 0.72 10.27
CA LEU A 819 46.69 0.90 11.36
C LEU A 819 46.51 2.39 11.60
N TYR A 820 45.27 2.84 11.74
CA TYR A 820 44.91 4.24 11.92
C TYR A 820 44.08 4.39 13.19
N MET A 821 44.57 5.17 14.16
CA MET A 821 43.84 5.42 15.39
C MET A 821 44.15 6.78 16.01
N PRO A 822 43.20 7.40 16.73
CA PRO A 822 43.44 8.67 17.42
C PRO A 822 44.32 8.53 18.67
N ASN A 823 44.37 7.34 19.27
CA ASN A 823 45.18 7.08 20.45
C ASN A 823 46.66 6.88 20.07
N GLN A 824 47.55 7.60 20.74
CA GLN A 824 48.98 7.44 20.55
C GLN A 824 49.49 6.25 21.39
N LEU A 825 49.93 5.17 20.72
CA LEU A 825 50.46 3.96 21.36
C LEU A 825 51.92 4.13 21.82
N CYS A 826 52.71 4.88 21.06
CA CYS A 826 54.11 5.20 21.36
C CYS A 826 54.57 6.50 20.70
N ALA A 827 55.78 6.95 21.02
CA ALA A 827 56.36 8.17 20.43
C ALA A 827 56.47 8.06 18.90
N ILE A 828 56.37 9.20 18.21
CA ILE A 828 56.52 9.28 16.75
C ILE A 828 57.92 8.81 16.37
N GLY A 829 58.03 7.96 15.33
CA GLY A 829 59.29 7.39 14.85
C GLY A 829 59.82 6.24 15.70
N THR A 830 59.02 5.69 16.62
CA THR A 830 59.39 4.54 17.45
C THR A 830 58.49 3.34 17.21
N ASP A 831 58.98 2.15 17.54
CA ASP A 831 58.24 0.90 17.44
C ASP A 831 57.55 0.54 18.77
N CYS A 832 56.29 0.10 18.70
CA CYS A 832 55.57 -0.41 19.85
C CYS A 832 54.55 -1.47 19.46
N LEU A 833 54.43 -2.52 20.27
CA LEU A 833 53.49 -3.64 20.03
C LEU A 833 53.61 -4.25 18.60
N GLY A 834 54.82 -4.19 18.02
CA GLY A 834 55.09 -4.67 16.66
C GLY A 834 54.70 -3.70 15.54
N TRP A 835 54.36 -2.45 15.85
CA TRP A 835 53.97 -1.40 14.90
C TRP A 835 54.93 -0.20 14.96
N HIS A 836 55.33 0.34 13.81
CA HIS A 836 56.11 1.58 13.71
C HIS A 836 55.17 2.80 13.66
N ASN A 837 55.35 3.78 14.55
CA ASN A 837 54.53 5.00 14.53
C ASN A 837 55.06 6.02 13.51
N ASN A 838 54.35 6.20 12.38
CA ASN A 838 54.71 7.16 11.33
C ASN A 838 54.32 8.62 11.66
N GLY A 839 53.60 8.84 12.76
CA GLY A 839 53.04 10.14 13.14
C GLY A 839 51.63 10.39 12.62
N PRO A 840 51.09 11.62 12.83
CA PRO A 840 49.76 11.99 12.37
C PRO A 840 49.64 11.91 10.84
N ALA A 841 48.71 11.09 10.35
CA ALA A 841 48.41 11.00 8.92
C ALA A 841 47.43 12.09 8.47
N PHE A 842 46.47 12.44 9.33
CA PHE A 842 45.46 13.46 9.11
C PHE A 842 44.78 13.81 10.44
N TYR A 843 43.97 14.86 10.45
CA TYR A 843 43.25 15.38 11.62
C TYR A 843 41.74 15.34 11.36
N VAL A 844 41.01 14.78 12.31
CA VAL A 844 39.58 14.50 12.18
C VAL A 844 38.78 15.15 13.31
N PRO A 845 37.48 15.43 13.16
CA PRO A 845 36.67 15.95 14.25
C PRO A 845 36.73 15.06 15.51
N ASP A 846 36.82 15.69 16.67
CA ASP A 846 36.90 15.00 17.97
C ASP A 846 35.57 14.37 18.40
N SER A 847 34.47 14.92 17.89
CA SER A 847 33.10 14.64 18.25
C SER A 847 32.16 15.02 17.10
N LYS A 848 30.87 14.77 17.29
CA LYS A 848 29.83 15.02 16.30
C LYS A 848 28.76 15.98 16.79
#